data_AF-A0A101RWB3-F1
#
_entry.id   AF-A0A101RWB3-F1
#
_cell.length_a   1.000
_cell.length_b   1.000
_cell.length_c   1.000
_cell.angle_alpha   90.00
_cell.angle_beta   90.00
_cell.angle_gamma   90.00
#
_symmetry.space_group_name_H-M   'P 1'
#
loop_
_entity.id
_entity.type
_entity.pdbx_description
1 polymer ?
#
loop_
_entity_poly.entity_id
_entity_poly.type
_entity_poly.pdbx_seq_one_letter_code
_entity_poly.pdbx_strand_id
1 'polypeptide(L)'
;MHNDRDLTEQRLARVLDERIRPAVHARSVPLDVAVWSVAGEPVPVAEGLAAPYRPARVGDRWGPAWSTSWFRVSGTIPAEWAGETVEAVLDLGFATHSAGFSAEGLVYRPDGSAVKALNPRNTWLPVAERAVGGEEFTVHIEAAANPVVMHTAPGELTFGPTSVGGRAPWLGDPDADPGEPLYRLRRLDLAVFDREVHELVQDLEVLQQLMPELSPDSPRRWQILRAVERALDAVDLQDVSGSARAARAALAPVLASPAHASAHRISAVGHAHIDTAWLWPLRETVRKVARTVSNVTQLMDDHPEFRFVMSQAQQLAWLKEHRPEVYARAQEKAKTGQFLPTGSLWVEPDTNISGGEALVRQFVHGKRFFLEEFGVETEEMWLPDTFGYNAALPQLMKLAGVKWFLTQKISWNSTNRFPHHTFWWEGIDGTRIFSHFPPVDSYNGELSGAEVAHSVRNFRDKSGSGHSLIPFGYGDGGGGPTREMLARADRLRDLEGAPRVELEGPADFFRRAHAEYQANGGAPVWSGELYLELHRGTLTSQLATKQGNRRSEHLLREAELWAATAAVRHGEAYPYDALDRLWKTVLLHQFHDILPGTSIAWVHREAEETYAAVTRELEELIRSAQEALAGEPEGTIVFNSAPHARCGVAALGACLRPETVPPATPPRPDGDGLVLDNGLVRIVVDADGLITSTYDLTADREALAPGAVGNLLQLHQDFPNQWDAWDVDVFYRNTVRDLTAAESVTATGTAVRVVRVFGASRIEQTLSLPAGSRTLVVDTVVDWHEREKFLKVAFPLDVRAAHSTAEIPFGHVERPTHTNTSWDAAKFETCAHRFLHVGEPDWGAALVNDSSYGHDVTRDVRPDGGTTTTVRLSLLRAARFPDPDQDQGTHRLAYALLIGADVTDARREGYRFNLPERVLPGSATVAPLVSVDHEGVIVEAVKLADDRSGDVIVRLYESRGTRAAATLRTGFPLASAVVTDLLERTVDDQASHEEAEGGVRLTLRPFQILTLRLRPA
;
A
#
# COMPACT_ATOMS: atom_id res chain seq x y z
N MET A 1 29.02 38.06 29.40
CA MET A 1 29.51 37.29 28.24
C MET A 1 29.12 38.08 27.00
N HIS A 2 30.05 38.38 26.10
CA HIS A 2 29.66 38.94 24.81
C HIS A 2 28.89 37.87 24.04
N ASN A 3 27.74 38.22 23.45
CA ASN A 3 26.95 37.29 22.66
C ASN A 3 27.36 37.42 21.19
N ASP A 4 28.19 36.48 20.74
CA ASP A 4 28.76 36.33 19.40
C ASP A 4 28.26 35.04 18.72
N ARG A 5 27.15 34.47 19.21
CA ARG A 5 26.58 33.21 18.73
C ARG A 5 26.42 33.17 17.22
N ASP A 6 25.75 34.17 16.66
CA ASP A 6 25.43 34.20 15.23
C ASP A 6 26.71 34.24 14.37
N LEU A 7 27.79 34.87 14.86
CA LEU A 7 29.08 34.88 14.19
C LEU A 7 29.74 33.50 14.19
N THR A 8 29.74 32.81 15.33
CA THR A 8 30.30 31.46 15.45
C THR A 8 29.51 30.44 14.62
N GLU A 9 28.18 30.49 14.66
CA GLU A 9 27.30 29.57 13.91
C GLU A 9 27.45 29.78 12.38
N GLN A 10 27.53 31.02 11.91
CA GLN A 10 27.81 31.32 10.49
C GLN A 10 29.22 30.88 10.07
N ARG A 11 30.23 31.10 10.93
CA ARG A 11 31.60 30.62 10.68
C ARG A 11 31.64 29.10 10.61
N LEU A 12 30.94 28.40 11.52
CA LEU A 12 30.85 26.95 11.52
C LEU A 12 30.30 26.42 10.20
N ALA A 13 29.12 26.90 9.79
CA ALA A 13 28.47 26.46 8.56
C ALA A 13 29.40 26.63 7.36
N ARG A 14 29.97 27.83 7.22
CA ARG A 14 30.87 28.14 6.10
C ARG A 14 32.14 27.31 6.10
N VAL A 15 32.83 27.18 7.23
CA VAL A 15 34.09 26.44 7.33
C VAL A 15 33.84 24.94 7.14
N LEU A 16 32.75 24.41 7.71
CA LEU A 16 32.40 23.01 7.58
C LEU A 16 32.16 22.64 6.10
N ASP A 17 31.35 23.42 5.39
CA ASP A 17 30.95 23.09 4.01
C ASP A 17 32.00 23.47 2.97
N GLU A 18 32.67 24.62 3.11
CA GLU A 18 33.62 25.10 2.10
C GLU A 18 35.05 24.61 2.31
N ARG A 19 35.42 24.10 3.51
CA ARG A 19 36.82 23.75 3.83
C ARG A 19 36.97 22.35 4.43
N ILE A 20 36.24 22.02 5.49
CA ILE A 20 36.46 20.74 6.20
C ILE A 20 35.89 19.55 5.41
N ARG A 21 34.63 19.62 4.96
CA ARG A 21 33.99 18.52 4.22
C ARG A 21 34.69 18.20 2.89
N PRO A 22 35.10 19.18 2.06
CA PRO A 22 35.89 18.89 0.86
C PRO A 22 37.24 18.24 1.16
N ALA A 23 37.82 18.48 2.34
CA ALA A 23 39.13 17.96 2.70
C ALA A 23 39.15 16.45 2.98
N VAL A 24 37.98 15.82 3.20
CA VAL A 24 37.83 14.36 3.37
C VAL A 24 38.44 13.58 2.20
N HIS A 25 38.35 14.14 0.98
CA HIS A 25 38.88 13.56 -0.25
C HIS A 25 39.75 14.57 -1.01
N ALA A 26 40.61 15.32 -0.31
CA ALA A 26 41.44 16.37 -0.91
C ALA A 26 42.47 15.83 -1.92
N ARG A 27 43.02 14.63 -1.67
CA ARG A 27 44.00 13.97 -2.53
C ARG A 27 43.26 13.00 -3.44
N SER A 28 43.14 13.32 -4.71
CA SER A 28 42.47 12.45 -5.70
C SER A 28 43.17 12.44 -7.06
N VAL A 29 42.95 11.35 -7.82
CA VAL A 29 43.39 11.19 -9.21
C VAL A 29 42.20 10.70 -10.05
N PRO A 30 42.03 11.19 -11.30
CA PRO A 30 40.93 10.78 -12.16
C PRO A 30 41.04 9.30 -12.55
N LEU A 31 39.91 8.62 -12.67
CA LEU A 31 39.80 7.25 -13.17
C LEU A 31 39.60 7.20 -14.68
N ASP A 32 40.04 6.11 -15.31
CA ASP A 32 39.68 5.78 -16.68
C ASP A 32 38.24 5.26 -16.72
N VAL A 33 37.45 5.77 -17.68
CA VAL A 33 36.04 5.45 -17.81
C VAL A 33 35.74 4.99 -19.23
N ALA A 34 34.97 3.91 -19.33
CA ALA A 34 34.36 3.48 -20.56
C ALA A 34 32.86 3.20 -20.33
N VAL A 35 32.03 3.37 -21.35
CA VAL A 35 30.58 3.18 -21.26
C VAL A 35 30.10 2.23 -22.36
N TRP A 36 29.08 1.44 -22.05
CA TRP A 36 28.23 0.75 -23.00
C TRP A 36 26.78 1.09 -22.69
N SER A 37 26.00 1.47 -23.70
CA SER A 37 24.58 1.78 -23.54
C SER A 37 23.78 0.59 -24.04
N VAL A 38 22.89 0.08 -23.19
CA VAL A 38 22.06 -1.08 -23.50
C VAL A 38 21.00 -0.69 -24.52
N ALA A 39 20.83 -1.50 -25.57
CA ALA A 39 19.73 -1.35 -26.52
C ALA A 39 18.50 -2.10 -25.98
N GLY A 40 17.61 -1.38 -25.30
CA GLY A 40 16.34 -1.92 -24.78
C GLY A 40 16.33 -2.15 -23.27
N GLU A 41 15.77 -3.28 -22.86
CA GLU A 41 15.60 -3.65 -21.46
C GLU A 41 16.94 -3.94 -20.74
N PRO A 42 17.02 -3.79 -19.41
CA PRO A 42 18.20 -4.16 -18.63
C PRO A 42 18.63 -5.61 -18.88
N VAL A 43 19.94 -5.84 -18.96
CA VAL A 43 20.53 -7.15 -19.25
C VAL A 43 21.04 -7.86 -17.99
N PRO A 44 21.21 -9.20 -18.01
CA PRO A 44 21.90 -9.91 -16.95
C PRO A 44 23.32 -9.39 -16.68
N VAL A 45 23.79 -9.49 -15.44
CA VAL A 45 25.09 -8.96 -15.00
C VAL A 45 26.25 -9.49 -15.87
N ALA A 46 26.26 -10.79 -16.17
CA ALA A 46 27.32 -11.39 -16.98
C ALA A 46 27.45 -10.78 -18.39
N GLU A 47 26.32 -10.38 -18.99
CA GLU A 47 26.31 -9.71 -20.29
C GLU A 47 26.85 -8.28 -20.16
N GLY A 48 26.41 -7.55 -19.14
CA GLY A 48 26.93 -6.22 -18.82
C GLY A 48 28.44 -6.20 -18.63
N LEU A 49 29.01 -7.17 -17.91
CA LEU A 49 30.45 -7.29 -17.70
C LEU A 49 31.23 -7.58 -19.00
N ALA A 50 30.66 -8.38 -19.90
CA ALA A 50 31.29 -8.80 -21.15
C ALA A 50 31.08 -7.80 -22.32
N ALA A 51 30.32 -6.72 -22.08
CA ALA A 51 29.89 -5.80 -23.12
C ALA A 51 31.04 -5.07 -23.85
N PRO A 52 30.82 -4.60 -25.10
CA PRO A 52 31.83 -3.86 -25.86
C PRO A 52 31.86 -2.37 -25.44
N TYR A 53 32.56 -2.09 -24.33
CA TYR A 53 32.73 -0.73 -23.82
C TYR A 53 33.52 0.19 -24.76
N ARG A 54 33.06 1.45 -24.89
CA ARG A 54 33.76 2.54 -25.60
C ARG A 54 34.26 3.59 -24.61
N PRO A 55 35.38 4.30 -24.88
CA PRO A 55 35.87 5.35 -23.99
C PRO A 55 34.83 6.43 -23.68
N ALA A 56 34.78 6.89 -22.44
CA ALA A 56 33.94 7.98 -21.94
C ALA A 56 34.75 8.91 -21.01
N ARG A 57 34.24 10.10 -20.73
CA ARG A 57 34.91 11.11 -19.90
C ARG A 57 33.93 11.82 -18.97
N VAL A 58 34.45 12.34 -17.86
CA VAL A 58 33.72 13.31 -17.03
C VAL A 58 33.27 14.48 -17.93
N GLY A 59 32.01 14.87 -17.79
CA GLY A 59 31.36 15.85 -18.66
C GLY A 59 30.55 15.23 -19.80
N ASP A 60 30.68 13.94 -20.12
CA ASP A 60 29.85 13.31 -21.16
C ASP A 60 28.39 13.16 -20.70
N ARG A 61 27.46 13.35 -21.65
CA ARG A 61 26.03 13.13 -21.44
C ARG A 61 25.69 11.64 -21.63
N TRP A 62 24.79 11.10 -20.81
CA TRP A 62 24.38 9.70 -20.89
C TRP A 62 22.93 9.48 -20.41
N GLY A 63 22.38 8.33 -20.78
CA GLY A 63 21.14 7.80 -20.21
C GLY A 63 19.87 8.54 -20.63
N PRO A 64 19.27 8.22 -21.79
CA PRO A 64 17.89 8.59 -22.07
C PRO A 64 16.92 8.03 -21.02
N ALA A 65 15.72 8.61 -20.90
CA ALA A 65 14.75 8.20 -19.89
C ALA A 65 14.49 6.68 -19.93
N TRP A 66 14.57 6.06 -18.75
CA TRP A 66 14.34 4.62 -18.51
C TRP A 66 15.42 3.67 -19.05
N SER A 67 16.51 4.21 -19.61
CA SER A 67 17.60 3.41 -20.18
C SER A 67 18.58 2.88 -19.14
N THR A 68 19.38 1.91 -19.56
CA THR A 68 20.48 1.35 -18.76
C THR A 68 21.79 1.61 -19.48
N SER A 69 22.80 2.08 -18.76
CA SER A 69 24.18 2.15 -19.24
C SER A 69 25.09 1.43 -18.27
N TRP A 70 26.03 0.68 -18.81
CA TRP A 70 27.10 0.08 -18.03
C TRP A 70 28.35 0.95 -18.14
N PHE A 71 28.98 1.26 -17.02
CA PHE A 71 30.28 1.91 -17.00
C PHE A 71 31.35 0.93 -16.53
N ARG A 72 32.49 0.87 -17.22
CA ARG A 72 33.72 0.24 -16.70
C ARG A 72 34.63 1.34 -16.22
N VAL A 73 34.98 1.28 -14.94
CA VAL A 73 35.82 2.29 -14.27
C VAL A 73 37.07 1.60 -13.76
N SER A 74 38.24 2.11 -14.14
CA SER A 74 39.53 1.49 -13.80
C SER A 74 40.60 2.53 -13.49
N GLY A 75 41.60 2.14 -12.71
CA GLY A 75 42.77 2.97 -12.44
C GLY A 75 43.79 2.26 -11.58
N THR A 76 44.89 2.94 -11.30
CA THR A 76 45.99 2.43 -10.48
C THR A 76 46.13 3.29 -9.24
N ILE A 77 46.23 2.68 -8.06
CA ILE A 77 46.47 3.42 -6.82
C ILE A 77 47.91 3.98 -6.87
N PRO A 78 48.13 5.30 -6.72
CA PRO A 78 49.46 5.89 -6.71
C PRO A 78 50.38 5.24 -5.67
N ALA A 79 51.63 4.98 -6.04
CA ALA A 79 52.60 4.32 -5.15
C ALA A 79 52.84 5.10 -3.83
N GLU A 80 52.71 6.42 -3.88
CA GLU A 80 52.83 7.31 -2.72
C GLU A 80 51.66 7.22 -1.73
N TRP A 81 50.58 6.51 -2.07
CA TRP A 81 49.42 6.29 -1.18
C TRP A 81 49.54 4.97 -0.40
N ALA A 82 50.69 4.29 -0.47
CA ALA A 82 50.94 3.08 0.31
C ALA A 82 50.68 3.31 1.81
N GLY A 83 49.83 2.48 2.39
CA GLY A 83 49.40 2.56 3.79
C GLY A 83 48.15 3.39 4.06
N GLU A 84 47.66 4.15 3.08
CA GLU A 84 46.47 4.99 3.21
C GLU A 84 45.17 4.20 2.97
N THR A 85 44.06 4.72 3.48
CA THR A 85 42.71 4.25 3.10
C THR A 85 42.28 4.94 1.81
N VAL A 86 41.85 4.16 0.82
CA VAL A 86 41.51 4.64 -0.53
C VAL A 86 40.06 4.28 -0.87
N GLU A 87 39.33 5.27 -1.38
CA GLU A 87 37.96 5.15 -1.89
C GLU A 87 37.91 5.59 -3.36
N ALA A 88 36.91 5.10 -4.11
CA ALA A 88 36.52 5.68 -5.38
C ALA A 88 35.32 6.61 -5.16
N VAL A 89 35.40 7.86 -5.62
CA VAL A 89 34.33 8.86 -5.54
C VAL A 89 33.68 8.98 -6.92
N LEU A 90 32.43 8.55 -7.02
CA LEU A 90 31.70 8.29 -8.26
C LEU A 90 30.36 9.05 -8.26
N ASP A 91 30.30 10.16 -9.00
CA ASP A 91 29.09 10.95 -9.27
C ASP A 91 28.71 10.85 -10.75
N LEU A 92 27.65 10.10 -11.01
CA LEU A 92 27.11 9.86 -12.35
C LEU A 92 26.27 11.03 -12.87
N GLY A 93 26.10 12.11 -12.10
CA GLY A 93 25.30 13.28 -12.46
C GLY A 93 23.97 13.37 -11.73
N PHE A 94 23.89 12.81 -10.52
CA PHE A 94 22.64 12.65 -9.77
C PHE A 94 21.88 13.98 -9.56
N ALA A 95 20.55 13.89 -9.47
CA ALA A 95 19.74 14.99 -8.93
C ALA A 95 19.94 15.04 -7.42
N THR A 96 20.33 16.18 -6.86
CA THR A 96 20.87 16.26 -5.49
C THR A 96 19.82 16.25 -4.38
N HIS A 97 18.53 16.29 -4.70
CA HIS A 97 17.46 16.46 -3.70
C HIS A 97 17.08 15.15 -3.00
N SER A 98 16.94 14.02 -3.71
CA SER A 98 16.48 12.75 -3.11
C SER A 98 17.12 11.51 -3.75
N ALA A 99 17.50 10.54 -2.90
CA ALA A 99 17.88 9.18 -3.33
C ALA A 99 16.63 8.43 -3.81
N GLY A 100 16.77 7.51 -4.77
CA GLY A 100 15.63 6.75 -5.29
C GLY A 100 14.82 7.44 -6.41
N PHE A 101 15.03 8.71 -6.74
CA PHE A 101 14.18 9.42 -7.73
C PHE A 101 14.89 9.84 -9.03
N SER A 102 16.18 9.58 -9.15
CA SER A 102 16.98 9.97 -10.31
C SER A 102 17.90 8.83 -10.75
N ALA A 103 19.00 9.14 -11.44
CA ALA A 103 20.00 8.14 -11.79
C ALA A 103 20.48 7.39 -10.54
N GLU A 104 20.68 6.09 -10.68
CA GLU A 104 21.21 5.23 -9.62
C GLU A 104 22.10 4.16 -10.24
N GLY A 105 23.10 3.69 -9.51
CA GLY A 105 24.07 2.69 -9.98
C GLY A 105 24.18 1.51 -9.04
N LEU A 106 24.43 0.30 -9.56
CA LEU A 106 24.92 -0.83 -8.77
C LEU A 106 26.34 -1.19 -9.24
N VAL A 107 27.29 -1.18 -8.31
CA VAL A 107 28.69 -1.46 -8.60
C VAL A 107 28.96 -2.96 -8.47
N TYR A 108 29.61 -3.51 -9.47
CA TYR A 108 30.04 -4.91 -9.58
C TYR A 108 31.55 -5.02 -9.72
N ARG A 109 32.13 -6.04 -9.11
CA ARG A 109 33.51 -6.47 -9.40
C ARG A 109 33.56 -7.23 -10.75
N PRO A 110 34.76 -7.41 -11.33
CA PRO A 110 34.91 -8.19 -12.56
C PRO A 110 34.42 -9.65 -12.46
N ASP A 111 34.30 -10.20 -11.25
CA ASP A 111 33.77 -11.54 -11.00
C ASP A 111 32.22 -11.60 -10.90
N GLY A 112 31.55 -10.45 -11.01
CA GLY A 112 30.09 -10.35 -10.91
C GLY A 112 29.54 -10.21 -9.49
N SER A 113 30.40 -10.15 -8.46
CA SER A 113 29.95 -9.83 -7.10
C SER A 113 29.51 -8.37 -7.00
N ALA A 114 28.30 -8.16 -6.49
CA ALA A 114 27.82 -6.82 -6.14
C ALA A 114 28.62 -6.26 -4.95
N VAL A 115 28.98 -4.98 -5.02
CA VAL A 115 29.75 -4.30 -3.99
C VAL A 115 28.86 -3.37 -3.18
N LYS A 116 28.32 -2.36 -3.86
CA LYS A 116 27.61 -1.24 -3.25
C LYS A 116 26.88 -0.46 -4.33
N ALA A 117 25.80 0.23 -3.99
CA ALA A 117 25.10 1.11 -4.90
C ALA A 117 25.62 2.55 -4.85
N LEU A 118 25.34 3.29 -5.93
CA LEU A 118 25.60 4.70 -6.08
C LEU A 118 24.29 5.47 -6.23
N ASN A 119 24.16 6.55 -5.48
CA ASN A 119 23.02 7.47 -5.52
C ASN A 119 23.47 8.85 -4.98
N PRO A 120 22.66 9.92 -5.06
CA PRO A 120 23.08 11.27 -4.63
C PRO A 120 23.48 11.39 -3.15
N ARG A 121 23.13 10.42 -2.31
CA ARG A 121 23.48 10.35 -0.88
C ARG A 121 24.55 9.31 -0.57
N ASN A 122 25.05 8.62 -1.60
CA ASN A 122 26.05 7.58 -1.49
C ASN A 122 26.89 7.52 -2.79
N THR A 123 27.95 8.33 -2.85
CA THR A 123 28.78 8.51 -4.05
C THR A 123 30.19 7.93 -3.90
N TRP A 124 30.40 7.00 -2.96
CA TRP A 124 31.72 6.47 -2.64
C TRP A 124 31.72 4.94 -2.59
N LEU A 125 32.87 4.35 -2.89
CA LEU A 125 33.12 2.91 -2.88
C LEU A 125 34.43 2.61 -2.14
N PRO A 126 34.46 1.64 -1.20
CA PRO A 126 35.71 1.21 -0.60
C PRO A 126 36.60 0.50 -1.64
N VAL A 127 37.87 0.91 -1.73
CA VAL A 127 38.86 0.29 -2.63
C VAL A 127 39.91 -0.47 -1.85
N ALA A 128 40.55 0.18 -0.87
CA ALA A 128 41.52 -0.45 0.01
C ALA A 128 41.50 0.20 1.39
N GLU A 129 41.37 -0.59 2.45
CA GLU A 129 41.49 -0.08 3.83
C GLU A 129 42.94 0.37 4.13
N ARG A 130 43.91 -0.35 3.55
CA ARG A 130 45.33 -0.04 3.59
C ARG A 130 45.96 -0.39 2.25
N ALA A 131 46.19 0.63 1.41
CA ALA A 131 46.75 0.45 0.08
C ALA A 131 48.20 -0.08 0.10
N VAL A 132 48.57 -0.87 -0.91
CA VAL A 132 49.95 -1.31 -1.14
C VAL A 132 50.75 -0.25 -1.91
N GLY A 133 50.07 0.50 -2.77
CA GLY A 133 50.66 1.41 -3.76
C GLY A 133 51.02 0.66 -5.05
N GLY A 134 50.40 1.05 -6.17
CA GLY A 134 50.63 0.47 -7.50
C GLY A 134 49.65 -0.63 -7.90
N GLU A 135 48.75 -1.06 -7.01
CA GLU A 135 47.70 -2.02 -7.34
C GLU A 135 46.65 -1.43 -8.31
N GLU A 136 46.11 -2.30 -9.17
CA GLU A 136 45.07 -1.95 -10.11
C GLU A 136 43.68 -2.16 -9.50
N PHE A 137 42.77 -1.25 -9.84
CA PHE A 137 41.38 -1.26 -9.46
C PHE A 137 40.53 -1.28 -10.72
N THR A 138 39.51 -2.15 -10.77
CA THR A 138 38.51 -2.15 -11.86
C THR A 138 37.16 -2.57 -11.30
N VAL A 139 36.12 -1.81 -11.65
CA VAL A 139 34.73 -2.11 -11.35
C VAL A 139 33.83 -1.79 -12.53
N HIS A 140 32.62 -2.36 -12.51
CA HIS A 140 31.56 -2.08 -13.45
C HIS A 140 30.37 -1.47 -12.72
N ILE A 141 29.63 -0.59 -13.37
CA ILE A 141 28.48 0.10 -12.78
C ILE A 141 27.28 -0.12 -13.70
N GLU A 142 26.28 -0.88 -13.25
CA GLU A 142 24.96 -0.91 -13.89
C GLU A 142 24.22 0.39 -13.49
N ALA A 143 24.14 1.36 -14.40
CA ALA A 143 23.52 2.65 -14.15
C ALA A 143 22.15 2.78 -14.83
N ALA A 144 21.11 3.03 -14.03
CA ALA A 144 19.76 3.28 -14.47
C ALA A 144 19.53 4.79 -14.66
N ALA A 145 19.00 5.19 -15.81
CA ALA A 145 18.68 6.58 -16.14
C ALA A 145 17.19 6.88 -15.91
N ASN A 146 16.78 6.86 -14.64
CA ASN A 146 15.37 7.12 -14.27
C ASN A 146 15.05 8.61 -14.43
N PRO A 147 13.95 9.02 -15.08
CA PRO A 147 13.55 10.42 -15.12
C PRO A 147 12.99 10.88 -13.77
N VAL A 148 13.18 12.16 -13.43
CA VAL A 148 12.59 12.76 -12.23
C VAL A 148 11.14 13.18 -12.55
N VAL A 149 10.16 12.34 -12.17
CA VAL A 149 8.75 12.52 -12.56
C VAL A 149 8.06 13.68 -11.82
N MET A 150 8.44 13.97 -10.57
CA MET A 150 7.77 14.99 -9.74
C MET A 150 8.06 16.45 -10.12
N HIS A 151 8.97 16.69 -11.07
CA HIS A 151 9.45 18.02 -11.42
C HIS A 151 8.94 18.45 -12.79
N THR A 152 8.20 19.56 -12.86
CA THR A 152 7.93 20.21 -14.16
C THR A 152 9.07 21.10 -14.62
N ALA A 153 10.00 21.45 -13.72
CA ALA A 153 11.24 22.17 -14.01
C ALA A 153 12.37 21.74 -13.04
N PRO A 154 13.66 21.87 -13.40
CA PRO A 154 14.77 21.48 -12.53
C PRO A 154 14.71 22.17 -11.15
N GLY A 155 14.46 21.39 -10.09
CA GLY A 155 14.43 21.88 -8.72
C GLY A 155 13.08 22.41 -8.23
N GLU A 156 12.03 22.36 -9.06
CA GLU A 156 10.66 22.75 -8.67
C GLU A 156 9.77 21.51 -8.56
N LEU A 157 9.34 21.19 -7.33
CA LEU A 157 8.31 20.18 -7.05
C LEU A 157 6.93 20.78 -7.34
N THR A 158 6.31 20.35 -8.43
CA THR A 158 5.08 20.98 -8.94
C THR A 158 3.96 20.00 -9.19
N PHE A 159 4.19 18.69 -9.03
CA PHE A 159 3.21 17.60 -9.23
C PHE A 159 2.34 17.79 -10.49
N GLY A 160 2.92 18.39 -11.53
CA GLY A 160 2.19 18.77 -12.73
C GLY A 160 2.15 17.63 -13.76
N PRO A 161 1.25 17.72 -14.75
CA PRO A 161 1.09 16.69 -15.77
C PRO A 161 2.40 16.41 -16.51
N THR A 162 2.75 15.12 -16.66
CA THR A 162 4.03 14.70 -17.25
C THR A 162 3.89 13.42 -18.06
N SER A 163 4.48 13.40 -19.26
CA SER A 163 4.48 12.22 -20.14
C SER A 163 5.65 11.27 -19.87
N VAL A 164 6.65 11.66 -19.07
CA VAL A 164 7.83 10.82 -18.80
C VAL A 164 7.52 9.58 -17.96
N GLY A 165 6.35 9.55 -17.31
CA GLY A 165 5.83 8.37 -16.60
C GLY A 165 5.23 7.30 -17.53
N GLY A 166 5.09 7.57 -18.83
CA GLY A 166 4.72 6.54 -19.81
C GLY A 166 5.90 5.61 -20.14
N ARG A 167 5.58 4.40 -20.63
CA ARG A 167 6.58 3.52 -21.25
C ARG A 167 7.24 4.25 -22.41
N ALA A 168 8.57 4.34 -22.38
CA ALA A 168 9.31 5.03 -23.42
C ALA A 168 9.09 4.34 -24.79
N PRO A 169 8.77 5.07 -25.87
CA PRO A 169 8.50 4.47 -27.18
C PRO A 169 9.66 3.63 -27.73
N TRP A 170 10.89 3.98 -27.38
CA TRP A 170 12.08 3.26 -27.80
C TRP A 170 12.29 1.91 -27.09
N LEU A 171 11.61 1.67 -25.95
CA LEU A 171 11.68 0.41 -25.22
C LEU A 171 10.80 -0.65 -25.89
N GLY A 172 11.37 -1.32 -26.89
CA GLY A 172 10.73 -2.39 -27.66
C GLY A 172 10.87 -2.21 -29.18
N ASP A 173 11.40 -1.08 -29.62
CA ASP A 173 11.70 -0.78 -31.01
C ASP A 173 13.18 -0.35 -31.13
N PRO A 174 14.08 -1.22 -31.65
CA PRO A 174 15.49 -0.89 -31.78
C PRO A 174 15.78 0.24 -32.79
N ASP A 175 14.81 0.57 -33.65
CA ASP A 175 14.95 1.62 -34.66
C ASP A 175 14.40 2.99 -34.17
N ALA A 176 13.69 3.02 -33.03
CA ALA A 176 13.15 4.24 -32.46
C ALA A 176 14.24 5.10 -31.78
N ASP A 177 14.10 6.42 -31.90
CA ASP A 177 15.01 7.38 -31.25
C ASP A 177 14.89 7.25 -29.72
N PRO A 178 15.98 6.90 -29.00
CA PRO A 178 15.94 6.74 -27.56
C PRO A 178 15.71 8.07 -26.82
N GLY A 179 15.83 9.21 -27.50
CA GLY A 179 15.62 10.54 -26.95
C GLY A 179 16.87 11.11 -26.28
N GLU A 180 16.72 12.30 -25.68
CA GLU A 180 17.86 13.01 -25.11
C GLU A 180 18.40 12.36 -23.83
N PRO A 181 19.73 12.30 -23.68
CA PRO A 181 20.36 11.94 -22.41
C PRO A 181 19.96 12.87 -21.26
N LEU A 182 19.54 12.28 -20.14
CA LEU A 182 19.11 13.00 -18.93
C LEU A 182 20.29 13.46 -18.07
N TYR A 183 21.39 12.71 -18.07
CA TYR A 183 22.45 12.85 -17.08
C TYR A 183 23.79 13.26 -17.71
N ARG A 184 24.68 13.80 -16.88
CA ARG A 184 26.06 14.15 -17.24
C ARG A 184 27.01 13.65 -16.16
N LEU A 185 28.02 12.88 -16.53
CA LEU A 185 29.04 12.41 -15.58
C LEU A 185 29.74 13.61 -14.93
N ARG A 186 29.82 13.64 -13.59
CA ARG A 186 30.34 14.80 -12.83
C ARG A 186 31.69 14.55 -12.18
N ARG A 187 31.91 13.37 -11.59
CA ARG A 187 33.17 13.05 -10.91
C ARG A 187 33.41 11.55 -10.89
N LEU A 188 34.60 11.08 -11.27
CA LEU A 188 35.02 9.68 -11.17
C LEU A 188 36.51 9.65 -10.81
N ASP A 189 36.81 9.60 -9.51
CA ASP A 189 38.18 9.71 -9.01
C ASP A 189 38.50 8.56 -8.04
N LEU A 190 39.77 8.15 -7.97
CA LEU A 190 40.33 7.52 -6.77
C LEU A 190 40.76 8.63 -5.82
N ALA A 191 40.44 8.49 -4.53
CA ALA A 191 40.79 9.46 -3.52
C ALA A 191 41.28 8.80 -2.23
N VAL A 192 42.22 9.45 -1.55
CA VAL A 192 42.57 9.12 -0.17
C VAL A 192 41.42 9.56 0.72
N PHE A 193 40.89 8.66 1.53
CA PHE A 193 39.85 8.95 2.52
C PHE A 193 40.49 9.34 3.85
N ASP A 194 40.41 10.63 4.19
CA ASP A 194 40.91 11.12 5.47
C ASP A 194 39.89 10.87 6.58
N ARG A 195 40.12 9.81 7.36
CA ARG A 195 39.24 9.40 8.46
C ARG A 195 39.18 10.45 9.57
N GLU A 196 40.27 11.13 9.90
CA GLU A 196 40.27 12.13 10.98
C GLU A 196 39.46 13.36 10.60
N VAL A 197 39.57 13.80 9.33
CA VAL A 197 38.73 14.88 8.79
C VAL A 197 37.26 14.44 8.70
N HIS A 198 36.98 13.21 8.26
CA HIS A 198 35.62 12.69 8.22
C HIS A 198 34.98 12.70 9.61
N GLU A 199 35.66 12.21 10.64
CA GLU A 199 35.15 12.22 12.01
C GLU A 199 34.96 13.65 12.54
N LEU A 200 35.83 14.60 12.17
CA LEU A 200 35.63 16.02 12.51
C LEU A 200 34.36 16.59 11.88
N VAL A 201 34.05 16.23 10.63
CA VAL A 201 32.78 16.62 9.98
C VAL A 201 31.60 16.11 10.80
N GLN A 202 31.60 14.82 11.18
CA GLN A 202 30.50 14.23 11.95
C GLN A 202 30.35 14.87 13.35
N ASP A 203 31.47 15.13 14.03
CA ASP A 203 31.51 15.79 15.35
C ASP A 203 30.90 17.20 15.29
N LEU A 204 31.30 18.00 14.30
CA LEU A 204 30.81 19.36 14.10
C LEU A 204 29.34 19.38 13.66
N GLU A 205 28.93 18.47 12.77
CA GLU A 205 27.57 18.42 12.23
C GLU A 205 26.54 18.09 13.34
N VAL A 206 26.80 17.08 14.18
CA VAL A 206 25.89 16.74 15.29
C VAL A 206 25.75 17.91 16.28
N LEU A 207 26.86 18.57 16.62
CA LEU A 207 26.82 19.73 17.53
C LEU A 207 26.15 20.94 16.88
N GLN A 208 26.37 21.17 15.59
CA GLN A 208 25.68 22.20 14.81
C GLN A 208 24.16 22.00 14.83
N GLN A 209 23.71 20.76 14.69
CA GLN A 209 22.28 20.42 14.69
C GLN A 209 21.66 20.42 16.09
N LEU A 210 22.41 20.06 17.13
CA LEU A 210 21.93 20.06 18.51
C LEU A 210 21.79 21.46 19.09
N MET A 211 22.75 22.37 18.84
CA MET A 211 22.78 23.71 19.45
C MET A 211 21.47 24.51 19.27
N PRO A 212 20.83 24.56 18.09
CA PRO A 212 19.56 25.26 17.88
C PRO A 212 18.40 24.72 18.71
N GLU A 213 18.40 23.42 19.00
CA GLU A 213 17.33 22.73 19.75
C GLU A 213 17.43 22.96 21.27
N LEU A 214 18.57 23.45 21.75
CA LEU A 214 18.77 23.81 23.14
C LEU A 214 18.26 25.23 23.43
N SER A 215 17.65 25.41 24.61
CA SER A 215 17.25 26.73 25.10
C SER A 215 18.42 27.72 25.04
N PRO A 216 18.22 28.97 24.57
CA PRO A 216 19.23 30.03 24.64
C PRO A 216 19.75 30.29 26.07
N ASP A 217 18.96 29.98 27.09
CA ASP A 217 19.33 30.14 28.50
C ASP A 217 20.12 28.92 29.05
N SER A 218 20.24 27.85 28.27
CA SER A 218 20.93 26.63 28.69
C SER A 218 22.45 26.82 28.69
N PRO A 219 23.14 26.60 29.83
CA PRO A 219 24.61 26.64 29.87
C PRO A 219 25.25 25.68 28.87
N ARG A 220 24.59 24.54 28.62
CA ARG A 220 25.04 23.51 27.69
C ARG A 220 25.21 24.05 26.26
N ARG A 221 24.26 24.85 25.79
CA ARG A 221 24.32 25.48 24.45
C ARG A 221 25.58 26.33 24.31
N TRP A 222 25.88 27.15 25.30
CA TRP A 222 27.05 28.04 25.30
C TRP A 222 28.37 27.28 25.44
N GLN A 223 28.39 26.19 26.22
CA GLN A 223 29.55 25.30 26.32
C GLN A 223 29.88 24.65 24.98
N ILE A 224 28.87 24.16 24.25
CA ILE A 224 29.05 23.62 22.89
C ILE A 224 29.55 24.71 21.94
N LEU A 225 28.92 25.89 21.93
CA LEU A 225 29.32 27.01 21.08
C LEU A 225 30.79 27.39 21.27
N ARG A 226 31.27 27.48 22.52
CA ARG A 226 32.68 27.76 22.83
C ARG A 226 33.61 26.61 22.46
N ALA A 227 33.17 25.36 22.55
CA ALA A 227 33.95 24.20 22.10
C ALA A 227 34.11 24.20 20.57
N VAL A 228 33.02 24.47 19.85
CA VAL A 228 33.00 24.66 18.39
C VAL A 228 33.94 25.79 17.99
N GLU A 229 33.86 26.96 18.63
CA GLU A 229 34.76 28.08 18.35
C GLU A 229 36.24 27.67 18.48
N ARG A 230 36.62 27.04 19.60
CA ARG A 230 37.99 26.54 19.80
C ARG A 230 38.40 25.49 18.78
N ALA A 231 37.48 24.62 18.36
CA ALA A 231 37.75 23.65 17.32
C ALA A 231 38.02 24.35 15.98
N LEU A 232 37.20 25.33 15.60
CA LEU A 232 37.38 26.13 14.38
C LEU A 232 38.64 26.99 14.41
N ASP A 233 39.10 27.42 15.59
CA ASP A 233 40.39 28.10 15.77
C ASP A 233 41.59 27.16 15.64
N ALA A 234 41.41 25.88 15.98
CA ALA A 234 42.45 24.87 15.86
C ALA A 234 42.59 24.34 14.42
N VAL A 235 41.58 24.49 13.57
CA VAL A 235 41.65 24.11 12.15
C VAL A 235 42.53 25.10 11.38
N ASP A 236 43.62 24.60 10.82
CA ASP A 236 44.37 25.30 9.77
C ASP A 236 43.63 25.12 8.44
N LEU A 237 43.08 26.21 7.90
CA LEU A 237 42.32 26.17 6.65
C LEU A 237 43.17 25.81 5.42
N GLN A 238 44.51 25.83 5.54
CA GLN A 238 45.45 25.40 4.51
C GLN A 238 46.01 23.98 4.75
N ASP A 239 45.79 23.41 5.93
CA ASP A 239 46.17 22.04 6.29
C ASP A 239 45.11 21.43 7.23
N VAL A 240 43.92 21.21 6.69
CA VAL A 240 42.79 20.67 7.44
C VAL A 240 43.13 19.27 7.98
N SER A 241 43.74 18.42 7.15
CA SER A 241 44.17 17.07 7.53
C SER A 241 45.15 17.08 8.71
N GLY A 242 46.19 17.91 8.65
CA GLY A 242 47.19 18.01 9.73
C GLY A 242 46.64 18.58 11.05
N SER A 243 45.55 19.36 10.98
CA SER A 243 44.95 20.05 12.14
C SER A 243 43.67 19.39 12.68
N ALA A 244 43.06 18.45 11.95
CA ALA A 244 41.77 17.86 12.30
C ALA A 244 41.74 17.22 13.69
N ARG A 245 42.78 16.48 14.06
CA ARG A 245 42.90 15.85 15.39
C ARG A 245 42.88 16.87 16.53
N ALA A 246 43.55 18.01 16.35
CA ALA A 246 43.57 19.08 17.35
C ALA A 246 42.19 19.72 17.51
N ALA A 247 41.48 19.94 16.40
CA ALA A 247 40.11 20.44 16.42
C ALA A 247 39.15 19.46 17.12
N ARG A 248 39.23 18.16 16.82
CA ARG A 248 38.42 17.13 17.50
C ARG A 248 38.70 17.05 18.99
N ALA A 249 39.95 17.19 19.42
CA ALA A 249 40.30 17.24 20.84
C ALA A 249 39.61 18.39 21.58
N ALA A 250 39.33 19.51 20.92
CA ALA A 250 38.59 20.64 21.50
C ALA A 250 37.08 20.34 21.67
N LEU A 251 36.51 19.45 20.87
CA LEU A 251 35.11 19.01 20.92
C LEU A 251 34.87 17.85 21.89
N ALA A 252 35.89 17.00 22.12
CA ALA A 252 35.77 15.78 22.90
C ALA A 252 35.08 15.95 24.29
N PRO A 253 35.37 17.00 25.10
CA PRO A 253 34.71 17.16 26.39
C PRO A 253 33.20 17.36 26.30
N VAL A 254 32.72 18.12 25.30
CA VAL A 254 31.27 18.33 25.14
C VAL A 254 30.61 17.09 24.59
N LEU A 255 31.23 16.37 23.64
CA LEU A 255 30.69 15.12 23.08
C LEU A 255 30.61 13.99 24.13
N ALA A 256 31.52 13.95 25.09
CA ALA A 256 31.56 12.91 26.14
C ALA A 256 30.59 13.15 27.32
N SER A 257 29.84 14.26 27.33
CA SER A 257 28.91 14.57 28.42
C SER A 257 27.62 13.74 28.28
N PRO A 258 27.22 12.94 29.28
CA PRO A 258 26.11 11.98 29.16
C PRO A 258 24.74 12.65 29.09
N ALA A 259 23.78 12.03 28.40
CA ALA A 259 22.39 12.49 28.39
C ALA A 259 21.77 12.43 29.79
N HIS A 260 20.86 13.37 30.08
CA HIS A 260 20.16 13.43 31.36
C HIS A 260 19.50 12.09 31.70
N ALA A 261 19.43 11.74 32.99
CA ALA A 261 18.87 10.46 33.43
C ALA A 261 17.39 10.28 33.03
N SER A 262 16.65 11.38 32.88
CA SER A 262 15.26 11.42 32.42
C SER A 262 15.11 11.73 30.94
N ALA A 263 16.19 11.64 30.14
CA ALA A 263 16.12 11.85 28.70
C ALA A 263 15.21 10.80 28.07
N HIS A 264 14.39 11.24 27.13
CA HIS A 264 13.59 10.36 26.28
C HIS A 264 14.50 9.39 25.53
N ARG A 265 14.03 8.16 25.33
CA ARG A 265 14.74 7.10 24.62
C ARG A 265 14.15 6.92 23.24
N ILE A 266 15.00 6.81 22.24
CA ILE A 266 14.63 6.56 20.85
C ILE A 266 15.27 5.25 20.41
N SER A 267 14.45 4.26 20.08
CA SER A 267 14.91 3.08 19.34
C SER A 267 15.01 3.47 17.87
N ALA A 268 16.22 3.55 17.34
CA ALA A 268 16.47 3.80 15.94
C ALA A 268 16.68 2.48 15.21
N VAL A 269 15.98 2.26 14.10
CA VAL A 269 16.15 1.08 13.26
C VAL A 269 16.33 1.49 11.81
N GLY A 270 17.32 0.92 11.13
CA GLY A 270 17.55 1.17 9.72
C GLY A 270 16.35 0.70 8.91
N HIS A 271 15.90 1.52 7.99
CA HIS A 271 14.74 1.25 7.15
C HIS A 271 14.97 1.85 5.76
N ALA A 272 14.42 1.20 4.75
CA ALA A 272 14.32 1.73 3.42
C ALA A 272 12.96 1.31 2.88
N HIS A 273 12.00 2.23 2.95
CA HIS A 273 10.76 2.03 2.24
C HIS A 273 11.05 2.03 0.74
N ILE A 274 10.54 1.04 0.01
CA ILE A 274 10.71 0.97 -1.44
C ILE A 274 9.34 0.71 -2.03
N ASP A 275 8.83 1.68 -2.77
CA ASP A 275 7.56 1.51 -3.45
C ASP A 275 7.72 0.47 -4.54
N THR A 276 6.90 -0.58 -4.45
CA THR A 276 6.98 -1.72 -5.35
C THR A 276 6.75 -1.28 -6.79
N ALA A 277 5.86 -0.33 -7.00
CA ALA A 277 5.81 0.51 -8.18
C ALA A 277 5.08 1.81 -7.82
N TRP A 278 5.67 2.95 -8.16
CA TRP A 278 5.08 4.26 -7.94
C TRP A 278 5.39 5.19 -9.13
N LEU A 279 6.49 5.94 -9.04
CA LEU A 279 6.99 6.78 -10.13
C LEU A 279 7.97 6.05 -11.03
N TRP A 280 7.99 4.72 -10.96
CA TRP A 280 8.78 3.81 -11.78
C TRP A 280 8.01 2.47 -11.95
N PRO A 281 8.27 1.73 -13.05
CA PRO A 281 7.66 0.42 -13.27
C PRO A 281 8.26 -0.68 -12.38
N LEU A 282 7.56 -1.81 -12.26
CA LEU A 282 7.95 -2.97 -11.43
C LEU A 282 9.39 -3.45 -11.72
N ARG A 283 9.78 -3.47 -13.00
CA ARG A 283 11.13 -3.85 -13.44
C ARG A 283 12.25 -3.02 -12.81
N GLU A 284 12.00 -1.75 -12.50
CA GLU A 284 13.00 -0.87 -11.89
C GLU A 284 13.16 -1.19 -10.39
N THR A 285 12.07 -1.55 -9.73
CA THR A 285 12.08 -1.91 -8.30
C THR A 285 12.99 -3.09 -8.01
N VAL A 286 13.02 -4.11 -8.88
CA VAL A 286 13.96 -5.24 -8.73
C VAL A 286 15.41 -4.73 -8.57
N ARG A 287 15.79 -3.70 -9.33
CA ARG A 287 17.13 -3.09 -9.26
C ARG A 287 17.28 -2.17 -8.06
N LYS A 288 16.23 -1.42 -7.68
CA LYS A 288 16.21 -0.58 -6.46
C LYS A 288 16.44 -1.37 -5.18
N VAL A 289 15.77 -2.52 -5.09
CA VAL A 289 15.91 -3.43 -3.96
C VAL A 289 17.34 -3.97 -3.92
N ALA A 290 17.89 -4.41 -5.05
CA ALA A 290 19.26 -4.90 -5.12
C ALA A 290 20.28 -3.83 -4.66
N ARG A 291 20.11 -2.60 -5.15
CA ARG A 291 20.94 -1.45 -4.78
C ARG A 291 20.88 -1.15 -3.28
N THR A 292 19.69 -1.13 -2.72
CA THR A 292 19.47 -0.85 -1.29
C THR A 292 20.06 -1.95 -0.42
N VAL A 293 19.79 -3.22 -0.74
CA VAL A 293 20.30 -4.36 0.03
C VAL A 293 21.83 -4.45 -0.03
N SER A 294 22.45 -4.16 -1.19
CA SER A 294 23.91 -4.08 -1.28
C SER A 294 24.50 -2.98 -0.38
N ASN A 295 23.86 -1.80 -0.29
CA ASN A 295 24.32 -0.74 0.61
C ASN A 295 24.24 -1.16 2.08
N VAL A 296 23.08 -1.64 2.53
CA VAL A 296 22.88 -1.93 3.95
C VAL A 296 23.69 -3.14 4.41
N THR A 297 23.86 -4.15 3.56
CA THR A 297 24.70 -5.32 3.89
C THR A 297 26.18 -4.96 3.95
N GLN A 298 26.64 -3.97 3.16
CA GLN A 298 27.99 -3.41 3.27
C GLN A 298 28.15 -2.60 4.57
N LEU A 299 27.19 -1.75 4.93
CA LEU A 299 27.21 -1.03 6.21
C LEU A 299 27.23 -2.00 7.41
N MET A 300 26.54 -3.14 7.30
CA MET A 300 26.56 -4.20 8.33
C MET A 300 27.92 -4.89 8.49
N ASP A 301 28.81 -4.84 7.49
CA ASP A 301 30.19 -5.33 7.65
C ASP A 301 31.00 -4.39 8.55
N ASP A 302 30.78 -3.08 8.40
CA ASP A 302 31.51 -2.04 9.14
C ASP A 302 30.89 -1.74 10.52
N HIS A 303 29.59 -1.98 10.70
CA HIS A 303 28.82 -1.66 11.91
C HIS A 303 28.07 -2.88 12.47
N PRO A 304 28.67 -3.66 13.39
CA PRO A 304 28.06 -4.91 13.92
C PRO A 304 26.74 -4.72 14.68
N GLU A 305 26.54 -3.55 15.29
CA GLU A 305 25.32 -3.19 16.02
C GLU A 305 24.19 -2.67 15.13
N PHE A 306 24.47 -2.38 13.87
CA PHE A 306 23.44 -1.91 12.93
C PHE A 306 22.36 -2.97 12.72
N ARG A 307 21.11 -2.52 12.76
CA ARG A 307 19.91 -3.31 12.50
C ARG A 307 19.12 -2.65 11.38
N PHE A 308 18.72 -3.44 10.40
CA PHE A 308 17.94 -2.98 9.25
C PHE A 308 16.69 -3.83 9.10
N VAL A 309 15.54 -3.20 8.89
CA VAL A 309 14.27 -3.86 8.63
C VAL A 309 13.90 -3.82 7.16
N MET A 310 13.30 -4.91 6.66
CA MET A 310 12.72 -4.98 5.33
C MET A 310 11.37 -5.72 5.38
N SER A 311 10.30 -5.04 4.97
CA SER A 311 8.90 -5.40 5.22
C SER A 311 8.27 -6.32 4.16
N GLN A 312 8.74 -6.26 2.91
CA GLN A 312 8.04 -6.85 1.76
C GLN A 312 8.68 -8.16 1.30
N ALA A 313 7.97 -9.29 1.48
CA ALA A 313 8.45 -10.60 1.03
C ALA A 313 8.65 -10.68 -0.49
N GLN A 314 7.76 -10.07 -1.28
CA GLN A 314 7.84 -10.01 -2.75
C GLN A 314 9.16 -9.41 -3.25
N GLN A 315 9.69 -8.40 -2.56
CA GLN A 315 10.95 -7.76 -2.96
C GLN A 315 12.15 -8.69 -2.73
N LEU A 316 12.14 -9.46 -1.64
CA LEU A 316 13.14 -10.47 -1.38
C LEU A 316 13.00 -11.68 -2.33
N ALA A 317 11.78 -12.04 -2.70
CA ALA A 317 11.52 -13.05 -3.73
C ALA A 317 12.13 -12.65 -5.09
N TRP A 318 12.00 -11.37 -5.47
CA TRP A 318 12.67 -10.85 -6.67
C TRP A 318 14.19 -10.84 -6.57
N LEU A 319 14.78 -10.57 -5.41
CA LEU A 319 16.23 -10.73 -5.24
C LEU A 319 16.64 -12.18 -5.42
N LYS A 320 15.92 -13.12 -4.80
CA LYS A 320 16.19 -14.54 -4.95
C LYS A 320 16.18 -14.97 -6.42
N GLU A 321 15.23 -14.45 -7.20
CA GLU A 321 15.08 -14.78 -8.62
C GLU A 321 16.10 -14.06 -9.51
N HIS A 322 16.26 -12.74 -9.36
CA HIS A 322 16.96 -11.90 -10.33
C HIS A 322 18.36 -11.44 -9.89
N ARG A 323 18.67 -11.51 -8.60
CA ARG A 323 19.94 -11.06 -7.98
C ARG A 323 20.37 -12.01 -6.84
N PRO A 324 20.54 -13.32 -7.11
CA PRO A 324 20.81 -14.31 -6.08
C PRO A 324 22.09 -14.02 -5.27
N GLU A 325 23.06 -13.32 -5.86
CA GLU A 325 24.28 -12.87 -5.19
C GLU A 325 24.00 -11.84 -4.07
N VAL A 326 23.02 -10.94 -4.27
CA VAL A 326 22.59 -9.96 -3.27
C VAL A 326 21.69 -10.62 -2.23
N TYR A 327 20.82 -11.55 -2.67
CA TYR A 327 19.96 -12.32 -1.78
C TYR A 327 20.76 -13.15 -0.77
N ALA A 328 21.83 -13.80 -1.22
CA ALA A 328 22.72 -14.58 -0.34
C ALA A 328 23.34 -13.72 0.78
N ARG A 329 23.69 -12.46 0.49
CA ARG A 329 24.17 -11.50 1.49
C ARG A 329 23.09 -11.12 2.49
N ALA A 330 21.85 -10.91 2.05
CA ALA A 330 20.73 -10.67 2.97
C ALA A 330 20.51 -11.88 3.90
N GLN A 331 20.54 -13.11 3.37
CA GLN A 331 20.42 -14.33 4.19
C GLN A 331 21.57 -14.49 5.19
N GLU A 332 22.80 -14.17 4.79
CA GLU A 332 23.96 -14.15 5.69
C GLU A 332 23.73 -13.19 6.87
N LYS A 333 23.33 -11.95 6.57
CA LYS A 333 23.09 -10.92 7.58
C LYS A 333 21.83 -11.15 8.41
N ALA A 334 20.86 -11.92 7.90
CA ALA A 334 19.72 -12.35 8.68
C ALA A 334 20.12 -13.36 9.75
N LYS A 335 21.03 -14.30 9.44
CA LYS A 335 21.56 -15.28 10.41
C LYS A 335 22.34 -14.61 11.54
N THR A 336 22.95 -13.45 11.31
CA THR A 336 23.66 -12.67 12.34
C THR A 336 22.72 -11.75 13.13
N GLY A 337 21.43 -11.68 12.77
CA GLY A 337 20.44 -10.81 13.40
C GLY A 337 20.62 -9.32 13.06
N GLN A 338 21.37 -8.99 12.00
CA GLN A 338 21.55 -7.60 11.54
C GLN A 338 20.48 -7.21 10.51
N PHE A 339 20.13 -8.11 9.61
CA PHE A 339 19.05 -7.95 8.65
C PHE A 339 17.78 -8.60 9.21
N LEU A 340 16.72 -7.81 9.37
CA LEU A 340 15.49 -8.21 10.05
C LEU A 340 14.34 -8.23 9.04
N PRO A 341 13.99 -9.40 8.47
CA PRO A 341 12.73 -9.53 7.75
C PRO A 341 11.57 -9.20 8.71
N THR A 342 10.72 -8.25 8.32
CA THR A 342 9.59 -7.75 9.12
C THR A 342 8.32 -7.68 8.27
N GLY A 343 7.26 -7.04 8.75
CA GLY A 343 6.08 -6.70 7.93
C GLY A 343 4.98 -7.74 7.95
N SER A 344 5.33 -9.04 7.94
CA SER A 344 4.40 -10.18 7.87
C SER A 344 3.56 -10.29 6.59
N LEU A 345 3.78 -9.45 5.56
CA LEU A 345 2.93 -9.39 4.37
C LEU A 345 3.72 -9.68 3.08
N TRP A 346 3.01 -10.08 2.02
CA TRP A 346 3.62 -10.32 0.70
C TRP A 346 4.14 -9.02 0.09
N VAL A 347 3.27 -7.99 0.04
CA VAL A 347 3.64 -6.59 -0.21
C VAL A 347 3.13 -5.71 0.94
N GLU A 348 3.33 -4.40 0.86
CA GLU A 348 2.62 -3.42 1.72
C GLU A 348 1.34 -2.96 0.99
N PRO A 349 0.17 -3.59 1.24
CA PRO A 349 -1.01 -3.38 0.43
C PRO A 349 -1.77 -2.12 0.83
N ASP A 350 -2.65 -1.64 -0.05
CA ASP A 350 -3.80 -0.86 0.41
C ASP A 350 -4.72 -1.77 1.24
N THR A 351 -5.23 -1.25 2.35
CA THR A 351 -6.07 -2.03 3.26
C THR A 351 -7.54 -1.66 3.21
N ASN A 352 -7.92 -0.60 2.48
CA ASN A 352 -9.31 -0.18 2.37
C ASN A 352 -10.02 -0.83 1.19
N ILE A 353 -9.33 -1.01 0.06
CA ILE A 353 -9.87 -1.50 -1.21
C ILE A 353 -9.70 -3.02 -1.32
N SER A 354 -8.60 -3.57 -0.81
CA SER A 354 -8.30 -5.01 -0.85
C SER A 354 -9.35 -5.83 -0.09
N GLY A 355 -9.82 -6.92 -0.70
CA GLY A 355 -10.81 -7.83 -0.12
C GLY A 355 -10.28 -8.58 1.12
N GLY A 356 -11.19 -9.08 1.94
CA GLY A 356 -10.82 -9.77 3.18
C GLY A 356 -9.95 -11.01 2.97
N GLU A 357 -10.34 -11.91 2.06
CA GLU A 357 -9.51 -13.08 1.77
C GLU A 357 -8.17 -12.67 1.13
N ALA A 358 -8.12 -11.60 0.34
CA ALA A 358 -6.84 -11.10 -0.19
C ALA A 358 -5.91 -10.60 0.93
N LEU A 359 -6.42 -9.87 1.92
CA LEU A 359 -5.64 -9.49 3.11
C LEU A 359 -5.16 -10.70 3.92
N VAL A 360 -5.97 -11.76 4.02
CA VAL A 360 -5.51 -13.03 4.58
C VAL A 360 -4.34 -13.58 3.76
N ARG A 361 -4.44 -13.59 2.43
CA ARG A 361 -3.38 -14.11 1.56
C ARG A 361 -2.10 -13.26 1.60
N GLN A 362 -2.20 -11.95 1.82
CA GLN A 362 -1.03 -11.12 2.10
C GLN A 362 -0.23 -11.69 3.29
N PHE A 363 -0.90 -12.02 4.41
CA PHE A 363 -0.26 -12.65 5.56
C PHE A 363 0.26 -14.05 5.25
N VAL A 364 -0.54 -14.90 4.61
CA VAL A 364 -0.18 -16.29 4.34
C VAL A 364 1.09 -16.36 3.47
N HIS A 365 1.12 -15.67 2.33
CA HIS A 365 2.28 -15.71 1.44
C HIS A 365 3.49 -14.98 2.03
N GLY A 366 3.28 -13.83 2.71
CA GLY A 366 4.36 -13.09 3.37
C GLY A 366 5.04 -13.90 4.47
N LYS A 367 4.26 -14.39 5.44
CA LYS A 367 4.81 -15.13 6.58
C LYS A 367 5.43 -16.46 6.18
N ARG A 368 4.82 -17.21 5.25
CA ARG A 368 5.43 -18.45 4.75
C ARG A 368 6.77 -18.20 4.09
N PHE A 369 6.86 -17.17 3.24
CA PHE A 369 8.13 -16.81 2.63
C PHE A 369 9.21 -16.53 3.67
N PHE A 370 8.93 -15.71 4.70
CA PHE A 370 9.90 -15.45 5.76
C PHE A 370 10.29 -16.69 6.57
N LEU A 371 9.33 -17.56 6.87
CA LEU A 371 9.58 -18.83 7.58
C LEU A 371 10.45 -19.78 6.75
N GLU A 372 10.11 -19.98 5.48
CA GLU A 372 10.79 -20.92 4.58
C GLU A 372 12.19 -20.45 4.20
N GLU A 373 12.34 -19.16 3.93
CA GLU A 373 13.57 -18.60 3.36
C GLU A 373 14.56 -18.06 4.39
N PHE A 374 14.07 -17.57 5.53
CA PHE A 374 14.88 -16.95 6.58
C PHE A 374 14.78 -17.68 7.92
N GLY A 375 13.82 -18.59 8.10
CA GLY A 375 13.57 -19.24 9.39
C GLY A 375 13.01 -18.29 10.44
N VAL A 376 12.38 -17.18 10.01
CA VAL A 376 11.90 -16.10 10.88
C VAL A 376 10.37 -16.09 10.91
N GLU A 377 9.81 -16.24 12.11
CA GLU A 377 8.41 -15.93 12.39
C GLU A 377 8.33 -14.43 12.74
N THR A 378 7.79 -13.63 11.84
CA THR A 378 7.58 -12.19 12.08
C THR A 378 6.45 -11.97 13.08
N GLU A 379 6.63 -11.09 14.06
CA GLU A 379 5.67 -10.85 15.14
C GLU A 379 4.97 -9.49 15.03
N GLU A 380 5.37 -8.68 14.05
CA GLU A 380 4.92 -7.32 13.82
C GLU A 380 4.44 -7.12 12.38
N MET A 381 3.35 -6.37 12.24
CA MET A 381 2.93 -5.82 10.95
C MET A 381 3.52 -4.41 10.80
N TRP A 382 4.31 -4.22 9.74
CA TRP A 382 5.03 -2.98 9.43
C TRP A 382 4.45 -2.41 8.14
N LEU A 383 3.65 -1.34 8.27
CA LEU A 383 2.87 -0.79 7.16
C LEU A 383 2.86 0.76 7.22
N PRO A 384 4.04 1.41 7.03
CA PRO A 384 4.20 2.84 7.25
C PRO A 384 3.37 3.70 6.29
N ASP A 385 3.20 3.28 5.03
CA ASP A 385 2.72 4.17 3.96
C ASP A 385 1.31 3.94 3.41
N THR A 386 0.55 2.99 3.95
CA THR A 386 -0.82 2.73 3.49
C THR A 386 -1.80 3.88 3.81
N PHE A 387 -2.72 4.15 2.88
CA PHE A 387 -3.67 5.26 2.92
C PHE A 387 -4.91 4.98 3.78
N GLY A 388 -4.70 4.73 5.08
CA GLY A 388 -5.74 4.45 6.07
C GLY A 388 -5.96 2.96 6.34
N TYR A 389 -6.60 2.63 7.46
CA TYR A 389 -6.65 1.25 7.95
C TYR A 389 -8.04 0.80 8.39
N ASN A 390 -8.53 -0.27 7.78
CA ASN A 390 -9.85 -0.83 8.08
C ASN A 390 -9.91 -1.50 9.47
N ALA A 391 -11.11 -1.55 10.04
CA ALA A 391 -11.32 -1.97 11.42
C ALA A 391 -11.31 -3.50 11.67
N ALA A 392 -11.08 -4.33 10.65
CA ALA A 392 -10.93 -5.78 10.79
C ALA A 392 -9.45 -6.22 10.95
N LEU A 393 -8.50 -5.33 10.63
CA LEU A 393 -7.06 -5.62 10.68
C LEU A 393 -6.54 -6.10 12.04
N PRO A 394 -6.99 -5.58 13.21
CA PRO A 394 -6.58 -6.14 14.51
C PRO A 394 -6.83 -7.63 14.63
N GLN A 395 -7.97 -8.10 14.15
CA GLN A 395 -8.32 -9.52 14.17
C GLN A 395 -7.46 -10.32 13.18
N LEU A 396 -7.28 -9.82 11.95
CA LEU A 396 -6.43 -10.49 10.95
C LEU A 396 -4.98 -10.62 11.42
N MET A 397 -4.41 -9.55 11.99
CA MET A 397 -3.09 -9.57 12.63
C MET A 397 -3.02 -10.65 13.71
N LYS A 398 -4.00 -10.67 14.63
CA LYS A 398 -4.02 -11.65 15.72
C LYS A 398 -4.09 -13.09 15.21
N LEU A 399 -4.93 -13.35 14.20
CA LEU A 399 -5.06 -14.65 13.55
C LEU A 399 -3.81 -15.03 12.73
N ALA A 400 -2.98 -14.07 12.34
CA ALA A 400 -1.68 -14.28 11.70
C ALA A 400 -0.53 -14.47 12.72
N GLY A 401 -0.82 -14.46 14.03
CA GLY A 401 0.20 -14.50 15.08
C GLY A 401 0.95 -13.18 15.28
N VAL A 402 0.51 -12.08 14.66
CA VAL A 402 1.07 -10.74 14.87
C VAL A 402 0.66 -10.20 16.24
N LYS A 403 1.62 -9.58 16.93
CA LYS A 403 1.49 -9.00 18.27
C LYS A 403 1.49 -7.47 18.24
N TRP A 404 2.20 -6.88 17.29
CA TRP A 404 2.45 -5.45 17.22
C TRP A 404 2.18 -4.87 15.83
N PHE A 405 1.83 -3.59 15.79
CA PHE A 405 1.57 -2.86 14.56
C PHE A 405 2.35 -1.55 14.52
N LEU A 406 2.99 -1.27 13.38
CA LEU A 406 3.62 0.02 13.10
C LEU A 406 3.09 0.64 11.80
N THR A 407 2.74 1.92 11.87
CA THR A 407 2.28 2.77 10.76
C THR A 407 2.89 4.18 10.88
N GLN A 408 2.91 4.98 9.80
CA GLN A 408 3.25 6.40 9.85
C GLN A 408 2.13 7.32 9.35
N LYS A 409 1.41 6.96 8.27
CA LYS A 409 0.51 7.87 7.54
C LYS A 409 -0.57 8.55 8.39
N ILE A 410 -1.01 7.96 9.51
CA ILE A 410 -1.99 8.61 10.41
C ILE A 410 -1.49 9.95 10.98
N SER A 411 -0.17 10.16 11.04
CA SER A 411 0.42 11.46 11.40
C SER A 411 0.16 12.57 10.37
N TRP A 412 -0.26 12.23 9.15
CA TRP A 412 -0.46 13.17 8.03
C TRP A 412 -1.92 13.64 7.90
N ASN A 413 -2.77 13.36 8.89
CA ASN A 413 -4.14 13.86 8.90
C ASN A 413 -4.19 15.39 8.71
N SER A 414 -4.95 15.84 7.72
CA SER A 414 -5.04 17.24 7.32
C SER A 414 -5.68 18.15 8.39
N THR A 415 -6.61 17.60 9.19
CA THR A 415 -7.39 18.39 10.15
C THR A 415 -7.12 17.97 11.59
N ASN A 416 -7.29 16.68 11.90
CA ASN A 416 -7.20 16.18 13.27
C ASN A 416 -5.89 15.46 13.53
N ARG A 417 -5.08 16.02 14.44
CA ARG A 417 -3.92 15.31 14.98
C ARG A 417 -4.39 14.11 15.81
N PHE A 418 -3.88 12.94 15.50
CA PHE A 418 -4.23 11.73 16.25
C PHE A 418 -3.75 11.82 17.72
N PRO A 419 -4.57 11.40 18.69
CA PRO A 419 -4.31 11.69 20.10
C PRO A 419 -3.18 10.87 20.74
N HIS A 420 -2.77 9.75 20.16
CA HIS A 420 -1.84 8.78 20.77
C HIS A 420 -0.82 8.25 19.78
N HIS A 421 0.48 8.30 20.06
CA HIS A 421 1.51 7.59 19.30
C HIS A 421 1.65 6.13 19.69
N THR A 422 1.27 5.73 20.91
CA THR A 422 1.30 4.33 21.36
C THR A 422 0.00 3.96 22.06
N PHE A 423 -0.71 2.95 21.54
CA PHE A 423 -2.07 2.61 21.99
C PHE A 423 -2.44 1.16 21.66
N TRP A 424 -3.53 0.68 22.26
CA TRP A 424 -4.22 -0.54 21.84
C TRP A 424 -5.20 -0.21 20.72
N TRP A 425 -4.96 -0.73 19.52
CA TRP A 425 -5.93 -0.66 18.43
C TRP A 425 -6.91 -1.82 18.53
N GLU A 426 -8.17 -1.50 18.77
CA GLU A 426 -9.28 -2.44 18.90
C GLU A 426 -10.09 -2.52 17.60
N GLY A 427 -10.20 -3.73 17.04
CA GLY A 427 -11.01 -4.00 15.85
C GLY A 427 -12.50 -4.16 16.16
N ILE A 428 -13.32 -4.31 15.11
CA ILE A 428 -14.79 -4.44 15.23
C ILE A 428 -15.26 -5.64 16.07
N ASP A 429 -14.44 -6.67 16.19
CA ASP A 429 -14.72 -7.88 16.99
C ASP A 429 -14.25 -7.75 18.46
N GLY A 430 -13.57 -6.65 18.80
CA GLY A 430 -12.95 -6.41 20.10
C GLY A 430 -11.51 -6.95 20.24
N THR A 431 -10.92 -7.51 19.18
CA THR A 431 -9.50 -7.91 19.20
C THR A 431 -8.61 -6.68 19.28
N ARG A 432 -7.55 -6.73 20.11
CA ARG A 432 -6.60 -5.63 20.32
C ARG A 432 -5.18 -5.96 19.86
N ILE A 433 -4.55 -5.03 19.15
CA ILE A 433 -3.13 -5.05 18.77
C ILE A 433 -2.42 -3.82 19.32
N PHE A 434 -1.26 -4.03 19.95
CA PHE A 434 -0.47 -2.93 20.50
C PHE A 434 0.24 -2.22 19.35
N SER A 435 -0.08 -0.95 19.16
CA SER A 435 0.24 -0.19 17.97
C SER A 435 1.10 1.02 18.31
N HIS A 436 2.03 1.34 17.42
CA HIS A 436 2.86 2.53 17.50
C HIS A 436 2.94 3.25 16.15
N PHE A 437 2.87 4.58 16.15
CA PHE A 437 3.37 5.35 15.02
C PHE A 437 4.50 6.29 15.46
N PRO A 438 5.63 6.34 14.71
CA PRO A 438 6.77 7.16 15.06
C PRO A 438 6.42 8.66 15.22
N PRO A 439 6.80 9.30 16.34
CA PRO A 439 6.50 10.72 16.58
C PRO A 439 7.33 11.71 15.76
N VAL A 440 8.28 11.19 14.99
CA VAL A 440 9.08 11.99 14.05
C VAL A 440 8.28 12.38 12.79
N ASP A 441 7.05 11.89 12.65
CA ASP A 441 6.14 12.16 11.52
C ASP A 441 6.67 11.66 10.15
N SER A 442 7.67 10.75 10.17
CA SER A 442 8.36 10.21 8.99
C SER A 442 8.88 8.79 9.24
N TYR A 443 8.92 7.97 8.18
CA TYR A 443 9.63 6.68 8.16
C TYR A 443 10.95 6.73 7.36
N ASN A 444 11.31 7.94 6.91
CA ASN A 444 12.53 8.28 6.18
C ASN A 444 13.45 9.17 7.04
N GLY A 445 13.62 8.84 8.32
CA GLY A 445 14.35 9.69 9.27
C GLY A 445 15.85 9.80 8.95
N GLU A 446 16.46 10.95 9.23
CA GLU A 446 17.91 11.15 9.08
C GLU A 446 18.68 11.16 10.41
N LEU A 447 17.96 11.02 11.54
CA LEU A 447 18.47 11.18 12.90
C LEU A 447 19.13 12.54 13.12
N SER A 448 18.64 13.58 12.43
CA SER A 448 19.11 14.94 12.62
C SER A 448 18.71 15.47 14.00
N GLY A 449 19.45 16.47 14.50
CA GLY A 449 19.13 17.14 15.78
C GLY A 449 17.68 17.62 15.86
N ALA A 450 17.16 18.18 14.76
CA ALA A 450 15.78 18.66 14.66
C ALA A 450 14.76 17.52 14.74
N GLU A 451 14.98 16.40 14.04
CA GLU A 451 14.08 15.25 14.04
C GLU A 451 14.02 14.56 15.40
N VAL A 452 15.17 14.30 16.04
CA VAL A 452 15.18 13.65 17.35
C VAL A 452 14.55 14.54 18.42
N ALA A 453 14.76 15.86 18.36
CA ALA A 453 14.12 16.81 19.26
C ALA A 453 12.61 16.95 18.97
N HIS A 454 12.20 16.93 17.70
CA HIS A 454 10.79 16.90 17.30
C HIS A 454 10.08 15.66 17.82
N SER A 455 10.68 14.47 17.69
CA SER A 455 10.12 13.21 18.20
C SER A 455 9.75 13.31 19.69
N VAL A 456 10.64 13.87 20.52
CA VAL A 456 10.38 14.10 21.95
C VAL A 456 9.27 15.12 22.17
N ARG A 457 9.29 16.25 21.46
CA ARG A 457 8.27 17.31 21.60
C ARG A 457 6.89 16.85 21.12
N ASN A 458 6.83 16.03 20.08
CA ASN A 458 5.59 15.61 19.42
C ASN A 458 4.96 14.38 20.06
N PHE A 459 5.73 13.51 20.73
CA PHE A 459 5.21 12.32 21.41
C PHE A 459 4.04 12.70 22.34
N ARG A 460 2.88 12.04 22.13
CA ARG A 460 1.61 12.41 22.80
C ARG A 460 1.43 11.72 24.14
N ASP A 461 1.98 10.52 24.30
CA ASP A 461 1.74 9.67 25.45
C ASP A 461 2.87 9.75 26.50
N LYS A 462 3.44 10.95 26.65
CA LYS A 462 4.58 11.25 27.55
C LYS A 462 4.35 10.86 29.01
N SER A 463 3.10 10.71 29.44
CA SER A 463 2.77 10.25 30.79
C SER A 463 2.93 8.73 30.96
N GLY A 464 2.75 7.96 29.89
CA GLY A 464 2.76 6.49 29.93
C GLY A 464 4.10 5.86 29.56
N SER A 465 4.94 6.55 28.79
CA SER A 465 6.26 6.08 28.38
C SER A 465 7.22 7.24 28.09
N GLY A 466 8.51 6.98 28.23
CA GLY A 466 9.60 7.87 27.79
C GLY A 466 10.33 7.32 26.57
N HIS A 467 9.66 6.49 25.76
CA HIS A 467 10.28 5.68 24.72
C HIS A 467 9.48 5.77 23.41
N SER A 468 10.15 6.09 22.30
CA SER A 468 9.60 6.05 20.94
C SER A 468 10.55 5.36 19.97
N LEU A 469 10.08 5.06 18.77
CA LEU A 469 10.87 4.48 17.68
C LEU A 469 11.06 5.50 16.54
N ILE A 470 12.20 5.44 15.85
CA ILE A 470 12.46 6.15 14.59
C ILE A 470 13.00 5.15 13.54
N PRO A 471 12.25 4.88 12.46
CA PRO A 471 12.82 4.29 11.27
C PRO A 471 13.69 5.34 10.56
N PHE A 472 14.95 5.02 10.28
CA PHE A 472 15.88 5.95 9.64
C PHE A 472 16.46 5.37 8.35
N GLY A 473 16.76 6.24 7.39
CA GLY A 473 17.24 5.89 6.05
C GLY A 473 16.41 6.57 4.96
N TYR A 474 16.98 6.67 3.76
CA TYR A 474 16.25 7.17 2.60
C TYR A 474 15.35 6.07 2.04
N GLY A 475 14.04 6.33 1.95
CA GLY A 475 13.05 5.43 1.39
C GLY A 475 12.29 6.03 0.20
N ASP A 476 11.03 5.63 0.06
CA ASP A 476 10.11 5.79 -1.07
C ASP A 476 10.65 5.16 -2.38
N GLY A 477 11.86 5.50 -2.81
CA GLY A 477 12.53 4.89 -3.96
C GLY A 477 13.75 4.04 -3.64
N GLY A 478 14.00 3.78 -2.35
CA GLY A 478 15.19 3.09 -1.85
C GLY A 478 16.40 4.00 -1.61
N GLY A 479 17.51 3.37 -1.23
CA GLY A 479 18.75 4.05 -0.82
C GLY A 479 19.21 3.58 0.56
N GLY A 480 18.29 3.61 1.53
CA GLY A 480 18.47 3.18 2.91
C GLY A 480 19.36 4.09 3.75
N PRO A 481 19.77 3.63 4.94
CA PRO A 481 20.71 4.33 5.81
C PRO A 481 22.06 4.60 5.16
N THR A 482 22.74 5.66 5.62
CA THR A 482 24.13 5.97 5.21
C THR A 482 25.09 5.89 6.40
N ARG A 483 26.40 5.84 6.12
CA ARG A 483 27.43 5.85 7.18
C ARG A 483 27.35 7.10 8.06
N GLU A 484 26.94 8.23 7.48
CA GLU A 484 26.75 9.49 8.20
C GLU A 484 25.59 9.40 9.20
N MET A 485 24.49 8.73 8.84
CA MET A 485 23.38 8.49 9.77
C MET A 485 23.80 7.60 10.94
N LEU A 486 24.61 6.55 10.68
CA LEU A 486 25.17 5.70 11.73
C LEU A 486 26.14 6.47 12.64
N ALA A 487 26.99 7.31 12.05
CA ALA A 487 27.90 8.18 12.80
C ALA A 487 27.15 9.19 13.69
N ARG A 488 25.99 9.68 13.25
CA ARG A 488 25.08 10.49 14.09
C ARG A 488 24.46 9.66 15.20
N ALA A 489 23.94 8.46 14.91
CA ALA A 489 23.37 7.57 15.91
C ALA A 489 24.36 7.28 17.05
N ASP A 490 25.63 7.02 16.72
CA ASP A 490 26.69 6.80 17.71
C ASP A 490 26.93 8.00 18.60
N ARG A 491 26.95 9.21 18.02
CA ARG A 491 27.13 10.47 18.77
C ARG A 491 25.91 10.81 19.62
N LEU A 492 24.71 10.42 19.20
CA LEU A 492 23.45 10.65 19.91
C LEU A 492 23.14 9.57 20.95
N ARG A 493 24.00 8.54 21.09
CA ARG A 493 23.76 7.42 22.01
C ARG A 493 23.49 7.86 23.45
N ASP A 494 24.30 8.78 23.94
CA ASP A 494 24.18 9.32 25.30
C ASP A 494 24.72 10.75 25.37
N LEU A 495 24.23 11.66 24.52
CA LEU A 495 24.72 13.04 24.45
C LEU A 495 23.87 14.02 25.28
N GLU A 496 24.51 14.76 26.18
CA GLU A 496 23.85 15.79 27.00
C GLU A 496 23.17 16.86 26.13
N GLY A 497 21.85 16.99 26.31
CA GLY A 497 20.98 17.89 25.56
C GLY A 497 20.14 17.21 24.49
N ALA A 498 20.47 15.97 24.10
CA ALA A 498 19.72 15.15 23.15
C ALA A 498 18.92 14.04 23.89
N PRO A 499 17.89 13.45 23.24
CA PRO A 499 17.40 12.13 23.64
C PRO A 499 18.50 11.05 23.48
N ARG A 500 18.35 9.92 24.18
CA ARG A 500 19.23 8.77 24.02
C ARG A 500 18.79 7.95 22.80
N VAL A 501 19.68 7.75 21.84
CA VAL A 501 19.42 6.95 20.64
C VAL A 501 20.07 5.57 20.76
N GLU A 502 19.30 4.50 20.61
CA GLU A 502 19.79 3.12 20.64
C GLU A 502 19.43 2.41 19.33
N LEU A 503 20.40 1.76 18.70
CA LEU A 503 20.16 0.93 17.52
C LEU A 503 19.64 -0.44 17.96
N GLU A 504 18.34 -0.69 17.79
CA GLU A 504 17.71 -1.96 18.16
C GLU A 504 16.58 -2.37 17.20
N GLY A 505 16.15 -3.63 17.27
CA GLY A 505 15.09 -4.15 16.42
C GLY A 505 13.69 -3.75 16.92
N PRO A 506 12.65 -3.78 16.05
CA PRO A 506 11.28 -3.39 16.41
C PRO A 506 10.71 -4.17 17.60
N ALA A 507 10.97 -5.48 17.66
CA ALA A 507 10.48 -6.34 18.74
C ALA A 507 11.04 -5.93 20.12
N ASP A 508 12.29 -5.43 20.19
CA ASP A 508 12.89 -4.95 21.43
C ASP A 508 12.21 -3.67 21.92
N PHE A 509 11.98 -2.73 21.00
CA PHE A 509 11.20 -1.52 21.28
C PHE A 509 9.81 -1.87 21.80
N PHE A 510 9.05 -2.70 21.08
CA PHE A 510 7.66 -3.01 21.46
C PHE A 510 7.58 -3.72 22.81
N ARG A 511 8.49 -4.65 23.11
CA ARG A 511 8.56 -5.30 24.43
C ARG A 511 8.81 -4.30 25.55
N ARG A 512 9.74 -3.35 25.36
CA ARG A 512 10.05 -2.30 26.35
C ARG A 512 8.89 -1.33 26.52
N ALA A 513 8.39 -0.77 25.43
CA ALA A 513 7.26 0.16 25.45
C ALA A 513 6.04 -0.49 26.13
N HIS A 514 5.68 -1.72 25.76
CA HIS A 514 4.58 -2.44 26.38
C HIS A 514 4.80 -2.62 27.90
N ALA A 515 6.00 -3.02 28.33
CA ALA A 515 6.32 -3.14 29.76
C ALA A 515 6.19 -1.81 30.52
N GLU A 516 6.64 -0.69 29.93
CA GLU A 516 6.48 0.65 30.52
C GLU A 516 5.01 1.02 30.69
N TYR A 517 4.19 0.82 29.65
CA TYR A 517 2.75 1.08 29.76
C TYR A 517 2.06 0.19 30.79
N GLN A 518 2.45 -1.08 30.91
CA GLN A 518 1.91 -1.96 31.96
C GLN A 518 2.24 -1.43 33.36
N ALA A 519 3.45 -0.92 33.57
CA ALA A 519 3.85 -0.32 34.84
C ALA A 519 3.14 1.01 35.13
N ASN A 520 2.74 1.75 34.09
CA ASN A 520 2.22 3.12 34.18
C ASN A 520 0.70 3.24 34.00
N GLY A 521 -0.08 2.17 34.23
CA GLY A 521 -1.54 2.21 34.23
C GLY A 521 -2.23 1.83 32.92
N GLY A 522 -1.46 1.34 31.93
CA GLY A 522 -1.95 0.83 30.65
C GLY A 522 -1.88 1.86 29.51
N ALA A 523 -1.87 1.36 28.28
CA ALA A 523 -1.97 2.19 27.08
C ALA A 523 -3.44 2.53 26.77
N PRO A 524 -3.72 3.69 26.16
CA PRO A 524 -5.06 4.07 25.71
C PRO A 524 -5.59 3.11 24.65
N VAL A 525 -6.90 3.10 24.42
CA VAL A 525 -7.57 2.25 23.41
C VAL A 525 -8.17 3.13 22.33
N TRP A 526 -7.90 2.80 21.06
CA TRP A 526 -8.62 3.33 19.90
C TRP A 526 -9.45 2.21 19.28
N SER A 527 -10.77 2.39 19.19
CA SER A 527 -11.69 1.36 18.68
C SER A 527 -12.22 1.74 17.30
N GLY A 528 -12.21 0.79 16.37
CA GLY A 528 -12.68 0.96 15.00
C GLY A 528 -11.55 1.26 14.00
N GLU A 529 -11.89 1.98 12.93
CA GLU A 529 -10.97 2.29 11.84
C GLU A 529 -9.93 3.36 12.23
N LEU A 530 -8.75 3.29 11.64
CA LEU A 530 -7.80 4.41 11.61
C LEU A 530 -8.00 5.15 10.29
N TYR A 531 -8.99 6.04 10.28
CA TYR A 531 -9.35 6.83 9.11
C TYR A 531 -8.26 7.87 8.82
N LEU A 532 -7.69 7.83 7.62
CA LEU A 532 -6.73 8.82 7.14
C LEU A 532 -7.48 10.01 6.53
N GLU A 533 -7.20 11.21 7.04
CA GLU A 533 -7.85 12.45 6.60
C GLU A 533 -7.19 13.09 5.37
N LEU A 534 -6.61 12.25 4.51
CA LEU A 534 -5.80 12.59 3.35
C LEU A 534 -5.93 11.45 2.32
N HIS A 535 -5.58 11.71 1.07
CA HIS A 535 -5.55 10.77 -0.05
C HIS A 535 -6.91 10.11 -0.33
N ARG A 536 -8.03 10.83 -0.15
CA ARG A 536 -9.38 10.26 -0.32
C ARG A 536 -9.75 9.95 -1.77
N GLY A 537 -9.01 10.53 -2.72
CA GLY A 537 -9.14 10.32 -4.15
C GLY A 537 -8.78 8.93 -4.64
N THR A 538 -7.91 8.27 -3.89
CA THR A 538 -7.47 6.89 -4.11
C THR A 538 -8.61 5.88 -4.21
N LEU A 539 -9.78 6.21 -3.66
CA LEU A 539 -10.97 5.37 -3.71
C LEU A 539 -11.63 5.33 -5.10
N THR A 540 -11.25 6.22 -6.02
CA THR A 540 -11.87 6.35 -7.36
C THR A 540 -10.88 6.37 -8.51
N SER A 541 -9.68 6.94 -8.36
CA SER A 541 -8.69 7.04 -9.45
C SER A 541 -8.33 5.68 -10.06
N GLN A 542 -8.14 5.58 -11.38
CA GLN A 542 -7.75 4.33 -12.07
C GLN A 542 -8.79 3.21 -11.86
N LEU A 543 -9.99 3.40 -12.43
CA LEU A 543 -11.12 2.49 -12.29
C LEU A 543 -10.81 1.09 -12.83
N ALA A 544 -10.14 1.00 -13.98
CA ALA A 544 -9.82 -0.28 -14.63
C ALA A 544 -8.92 -1.17 -13.75
N THR A 545 -7.95 -0.58 -13.05
CA THR A 545 -7.11 -1.30 -12.07
C THR A 545 -7.95 -1.86 -10.92
N LYS A 546 -8.86 -1.06 -10.35
CA LYS A 546 -9.76 -1.50 -9.26
C LYS A 546 -10.73 -2.60 -9.70
N GLN A 547 -11.26 -2.49 -10.92
CA GLN A 547 -12.09 -3.51 -11.55
C GLN A 547 -11.33 -4.82 -11.73
N GLY A 548 -10.09 -4.74 -12.27
CA GLY A 548 -9.20 -5.88 -12.43
C GLY A 548 -8.94 -6.60 -11.10
N ASN A 549 -8.64 -5.85 -10.04
CA ASN A 549 -8.46 -6.40 -8.69
C ASN A 549 -9.70 -7.13 -8.20
N ARG A 550 -10.84 -6.42 -8.12
CA ARG A 550 -12.07 -6.99 -7.54
C ARG A 550 -12.57 -8.19 -8.34
N ARG A 551 -12.46 -8.16 -9.67
CA ARG A 551 -12.79 -9.31 -10.52
C ARG A 551 -11.88 -10.50 -10.22
N SER A 552 -10.58 -10.27 -10.09
CA SER A 552 -9.60 -11.32 -9.80
C SER A 552 -9.82 -11.95 -8.42
N GLU A 553 -10.14 -11.16 -7.39
CA GLU A 553 -10.46 -11.68 -6.05
C GLU A 553 -11.67 -12.64 -6.08
N HIS A 554 -12.75 -12.26 -6.77
CA HIS A 554 -13.94 -13.12 -6.90
C HIS A 554 -13.66 -14.37 -7.74
N LEU A 555 -12.87 -14.25 -8.81
CA LEU A 555 -12.46 -15.38 -9.63
C LEU A 555 -11.54 -16.36 -8.87
N LEU A 556 -10.60 -15.86 -8.06
CA LEU A 556 -9.74 -16.70 -7.22
C LEU A 556 -10.56 -17.48 -6.20
N ARG A 557 -11.48 -16.81 -5.51
CA ARG A 557 -12.43 -17.46 -4.61
C ARG A 557 -13.20 -18.59 -5.31
N GLU A 558 -13.69 -18.31 -6.52
CA GLU A 558 -14.46 -19.27 -7.29
C GLU A 558 -13.61 -20.45 -7.80
N ALA A 559 -12.38 -20.18 -8.26
CA ALA A 559 -11.43 -21.18 -8.70
C ALA A 559 -11.09 -22.16 -7.58
N GLU A 560 -10.79 -21.66 -6.38
CA GLU A 560 -10.52 -22.49 -5.21
C GLU A 560 -11.73 -23.35 -4.81
N LEU A 561 -12.93 -22.75 -4.79
CA LEU A 561 -14.17 -23.46 -4.46
C LEU A 561 -14.41 -24.65 -5.40
N TRP A 562 -14.41 -24.41 -6.71
CA TRP A 562 -14.74 -25.46 -7.67
C TRP A 562 -13.61 -26.47 -7.83
N ALA A 563 -12.35 -26.04 -7.78
CA ALA A 563 -11.22 -26.96 -7.79
C ALA A 563 -11.21 -27.86 -6.55
N ALA A 564 -11.50 -27.32 -5.35
CA ALA A 564 -11.64 -28.13 -4.14
C ALA A 564 -12.83 -29.10 -4.25
N THR A 565 -13.96 -28.63 -4.81
CA THR A 565 -15.15 -29.47 -5.01
C THR A 565 -14.87 -30.62 -5.98
N ALA A 566 -14.21 -30.36 -7.10
CA ALA A 566 -13.82 -31.37 -8.07
C ALA A 566 -12.81 -32.36 -7.49
N ALA A 567 -11.81 -31.88 -6.75
CA ALA A 567 -10.80 -32.72 -6.10
C ALA A 567 -11.42 -33.66 -5.06
N VAL A 568 -12.25 -33.14 -4.16
CA VAL A 568 -12.86 -33.94 -3.07
C VAL A 568 -13.90 -34.91 -3.61
N ARG A 569 -14.70 -34.52 -4.61
CA ARG A 569 -15.80 -35.38 -5.10
C ARG A 569 -15.34 -36.38 -6.16
N HIS A 570 -14.51 -35.96 -7.10
CA HIS A 570 -14.16 -36.74 -8.30
C HIS A 570 -12.69 -37.14 -8.35
N GLY A 571 -11.86 -36.73 -7.38
CA GLY A 571 -10.43 -37.06 -7.34
C GLY A 571 -9.58 -36.27 -8.33
N GLU A 572 -10.09 -35.13 -8.83
CA GLU A 572 -9.34 -34.23 -9.71
C GLU A 572 -8.13 -33.62 -9.00
N ALA A 573 -7.10 -33.29 -9.77
CA ALA A 573 -5.91 -32.62 -9.23
C ALA A 573 -6.24 -31.16 -8.85
N TYR A 574 -5.99 -30.79 -7.59
CA TYR A 574 -6.11 -29.40 -7.16
C TYR A 574 -4.91 -28.58 -7.69
N PRO A 575 -5.13 -27.44 -8.37
CA PRO A 575 -4.08 -26.70 -9.08
C PRO A 575 -3.26 -25.79 -8.14
N TYR A 576 -2.58 -26.38 -7.15
CA TYR A 576 -1.83 -25.67 -6.11
C TYR A 576 -0.86 -24.61 -6.68
N ASP A 577 0.01 -25.01 -7.61
CA ASP A 577 1.09 -24.14 -8.11
C ASP A 577 0.54 -22.98 -8.95
N ALA A 578 -0.52 -23.22 -9.72
CA ALA A 578 -1.17 -22.16 -10.49
C ALA A 578 -1.87 -21.16 -9.57
N LEU A 579 -2.61 -21.63 -8.56
CA LEU A 579 -3.29 -20.76 -7.61
C LEU A 579 -2.30 -19.95 -6.76
N ASP A 580 -1.19 -20.55 -6.29
CA ASP A 580 -0.15 -19.81 -5.55
C ASP A 580 0.45 -18.68 -6.40
N ARG A 581 0.78 -18.96 -7.66
CA ARG A 581 1.29 -17.94 -8.59
C ARG A 581 0.26 -16.84 -8.86
N LEU A 582 -1.00 -17.21 -9.12
CA LEU A 582 -2.07 -16.25 -9.44
C LEU A 582 -2.40 -15.37 -8.23
N TRP A 583 -2.44 -15.94 -7.02
CA TRP A 583 -2.57 -15.16 -5.79
C TRP A 583 -1.41 -14.18 -5.63
N LYS A 584 -0.15 -14.64 -5.68
CA LYS A 584 1.02 -13.74 -5.58
C LYS A 584 0.99 -12.61 -6.61
N THR A 585 0.52 -12.90 -7.83
CA THR A 585 0.37 -11.91 -8.91
C THR A 585 -0.69 -10.86 -8.57
N VAL A 586 -1.87 -11.27 -8.09
CA VAL A 586 -2.92 -10.33 -7.68
C VAL A 586 -2.47 -9.51 -6.46
N LEU A 587 -1.89 -10.15 -5.45
CA LEU A 587 -1.42 -9.51 -4.23
C LEU A 587 -0.32 -8.48 -4.49
N LEU A 588 0.56 -8.73 -5.46
CA LEU A 588 1.56 -7.75 -5.91
C LEU A 588 0.90 -6.45 -6.36
N HIS A 589 -0.19 -6.55 -7.15
CA HIS A 589 -0.90 -5.39 -7.70
C HIS A 589 -1.84 -4.72 -6.68
N GLN A 590 -1.97 -5.28 -5.47
CA GLN A 590 -2.65 -4.64 -4.34
C GLN A 590 -1.75 -3.69 -3.54
N PHE A 591 -0.49 -3.51 -3.97
CA PHE A 591 0.43 -2.54 -3.37
C PHE A 591 -0.21 -1.15 -3.26
N HIS A 592 0.10 -0.43 -2.18
CA HIS A 592 -0.61 0.81 -1.81
C HIS A 592 -0.46 1.97 -2.80
N ASP A 593 0.43 1.92 -3.80
CA ASP A 593 0.41 2.90 -4.91
C ASP A 593 -0.17 2.37 -6.22
N ILE A 594 -0.25 1.05 -6.39
CA ILE A 594 -0.82 0.45 -7.59
C ILE A 594 -2.34 0.48 -7.51
N LEU A 595 -2.93 -0.22 -6.53
CA LEU A 595 -4.38 -0.40 -6.44
C LEU A 595 -5.14 0.90 -6.14
N PRO A 596 -4.64 1.79 -5.26
CA PRO A 596 -5.13 3.16 -5.11
C PRO A 596 -5.14 4.02 -6.36
N GLY A 597 -4.38 3.66 -7.40
CA GLY A 597 -4.39 4.39 -8.67
C GLY A 597 -3.42 5.57 -8.69
N THR A 598 -2.30 5.46 -7.97
CA THR A 598 -1.40 6.59 -7.66
C THR A 598 0.01 6.44 -8.23
N SER A 599 0.20 5.48 -9.13
CA SER A 599 1.44 5.29 -9.91
C SER A 599 1.36 5.91 -11.31
N ILE A 600 2.51 6.03 -11.99
CA ILE A 600 2.60 6.51 -13.38
C ILE A 600 1.80 5.65 -14.36
N ALA A 601 1.44 6.22 -15.51
CA ALA A 601 0.68 5.56 -16.59
C ALA A 601 1.26 4.20 -17.02
N TRP A 602 2.58 4.00 -16.96
CA TRP A 602 3.18 2.69 -17.24
C TRP A 602 2.63 1.61 -16.29
N VAL A 603 2.64 1.88 -14.98
CA VAL A 603 2.27 0.91 -13.95
C VAL A 603 0.82 0.46 -14.10
N HIS A 604 -0.11 1.39 -14.37
CA HIS A 604 -1.53 1.03 -14.52
C HIS A 604 -1.80 0.22 -15.78
N ARG A 605 -1.15 0.54 -16.90
CA ARG A 605 -1.24 -0.30 -18.11
C ARG A 605 -0.72 -1.71 -17.87
N GLU A 606 0.41 -1.85 -17.19
CA GLU A 606 0.97 -3.15 -16.83
C GLU A 606 0.06 -3.93 -15.88
N ALA A 607 -0.57 -3.25 -14.91
CA ALA A 607 -1.54 -3.83 -14.00
C ALA A 607 -2.80 -4.34 -14.73
N GLU A 608 -3.36 -3.52 -15.62
CA GLU A 608 -4.52 -3.88 -16.44
C GLU A 608 -4.25 -5.09 -17.35
N GLU A 609 -3.11 -5.08 -18.05
CA GLU A 609 -2.66 -6.20 -18.89
C GLU A 609 -2.49 -7.48 -18.05
N THR A 610 -1.93 -7.35 -16.85
CA THR A 610 -1.74 -8.46 -15.91
C THR A 610 -3.07 -9.00 -15.41
N TYR A 611 -4.00 -8.15 -14.97
CA TYR A 611 -5.33 -8.58 -14.53
C TYR A 611 -6.12 -9.24 -15.65
N ALA A 612 -5.99 -8.78 -16.90
CA ALA A 612 -6.59 -9.45 -18.04
C ALA A 612 -6.02 -10.86 -18.27
N ALA A 613 -4.72 -11.06 -18.07
CA ALA A 613 -4.10 -12.38 -18.14
C ALA A 613 -4.54 -13.31 -17.00
N VAL A 614 -4.53 -12.81 -15.76
CA VAL A 614 -5.04 -13.51 -14.56
C VAL A 614 -6.49 -13.94 -14.76
N THR A 615 -7.34 -13.04 -15.28
CA THR A 615 -8.75 -13.32 -15.55
C THR A 615 -8.93 -14.49 -16.50
N ARG A 616 -8.20 -14.50 -17.64
CA ARG A 616 -8.28 -15.59 -18.62
C ARG A 616 -7.92 -16.93 -18.00
N GLU A 617 -6.82 -16.99 -17.26
CA GLU A 617 -6.35 -18.24 -16.65
C GLU A 617 -7.30 -18.74 -15.56
N LEU A 618 -7.83 -17.85 -14.72
CA LEU A 618 -8.82 -18.24 -13.71
C LEU A 618 -10.13 -18.72 -14.33
N GLU A 619 -10.59 -18.10 -15.41
CA GLU A 619 -11.77 -18.56 -16.13
C GLU A 619 -11.56 -19.95 -16.74
N GLU A 620 -10.35 -20.26 -17.22
CA GLU A 620 -9.98 -21.60 -17.66
C GLU A 620 -10.00 -22.62 -16.52
N LEU A 621 -9.34 -22.32 -15.39
CA LEU A 621 -9.30 -23.19 -14.21
C LEU A 621 -10.70 -23.48 -13.68
N ILE A 622 -11.55 -22.45 -13.59
CA ILE A 622 -12.92 -22.63 -13.10
C ILE A 622 -13.73 -23.46 -14.09
N ARG A 623 -13.67 -23.16 -15.39
CA ARG A 623 -14.40 -23.92 -16.40
C ARG A 623 -14.00 -25.40 -16.35
N SER A 624 -12.70 -25.71 -16.29
CA SER A 624 -12.24 -27.09 -16.18
C SER A 624 -12.79 -27.80 -14.94
N ALA A 625 -12.78 -27.15 -13.78
CA ALA A 625 -13.34 -27.71 -12.56
C ALA A 625 -14.87 -27.91 -12.66
N GLN A 626 -15.59 -26.96 -13.26
CA GLN A 626 -17.04 -27.05 -13.43
C GLN A 626 -17.44 -28.10 -14.46
N GLU A 627 -16.71 -28.24 -15.57
CA GLU A 627 -16.93 -29.30 -16.58
C GLU A 627 -16.73 -30.69 -15.94
N ALA A 628 -15.71 -30.87 -15.11
CA ALA A 628 -15.51 -32.10 -14.36
C ALA A 628 -16.68 -32.41 -13.40
N LEU A 629 -17.40 -31.39 -12.93
CA LEU A 629 -18.54 -31.51 -12.00
C LEU A 629 -19.91 -31.60 -12.68
N ALA A 630 -20.05 -31.13 -13.92
CA ALA A 630 -21.34 -30.94 -14.60
C ALA A 630 -22.02 -32.25 -15.03
N GLY A 631 -21.28 -33.37 -15.08
CA GLY A 631 -21.77 -34.66 -15.56
C GLY A 631 -21.99 -34.67 -17.08
N GLU A 632 -22.88 -35.54 -17.57
CA GLU A 632 -23.20 -35.63 -19.00
C GLU A 632 -23.87 -34.36 -19.52
N PRO A 633 -23.62 -33.92 -20.77
CA PRO A 633 -24.12 -32.67 -21.36
C PRO A 633 -25.62 -32.73 -21.75
N GLU A 634 -26.43 -33.37 -20.91
CA GLU A 634 -27.88 -33.55 -21.07
C GLU A 634 -28.63 -32.54 -20.18
N GLY A 635 -28.66 -31.27 -20.59
CA GLY A 635 -29.37 -30.22 -19.87
C GLY A 635 -28.55 -28.95 -19.68
N THR A 636 -28.90 -28.17 -18.66
CA THR A 636 -28.23 -26.92 -18.32
C THR A 636 -28.10 -26.82 -16.82
N ILE A 637 -26.87 -26.92 -16.32
CA ILE A 637 -26.54 -26.77 -14.90
C ILE A 637 -26.25 -25.29 -14.59
N VAL A 638 -26.67 -24.83 -13.42
CA VAL A 638 -26.39 -23.49 -12.90
C VAL A 638 -25.52 -23.63 -11.66
N PHE A 639 -24.32 -23.04 -11.69
CA PHE A 639 -23.37 -22.99 -10.59
C PHE A 639 -23.52 -21.68 -9.81
N ASN A 640 -23.60 -21.78 -8.48
CA ASN A 640 -23.69 -20.67 -7.56
C ASN A 640 -22.50 -20.67 -6.59
N SER A 641 -21.52 -19.79 -6.85
CA SER A 641 -20.33 -19.60 -6.02
C SER A 641 -20.55 -18.65 -4.82
N ALA A 642 -21.74 -18.03 -4.73
CA ALA A 642 -22.07 -17.12 -3.64
C ALA A 642 -22.34 -17.87 -2.32
N PRO A 643 -22.10 -17.24 -1.16
CA PRO A 643 -22.38 -17.83 0.15
C PRO A 643 -23.88 -17.84 0.51
N HIS A 644 -24.76 -17.52 -0.44
CA HIS A 644 -26.21 -17.48 -0.25
C HIS A 644 -26.91 -18.25 -1.36
N ALA A 645 -28.02 -18.91 -1.03
CA ALA A 645 -28.85 -19.57 -2.02
C ALA A 645 -29.48 -18.53 -2.98
N ARG A 646 -29.65 -18.93 -4.24
CA ARG A 646 -30.16 -18.08 -5.32
C ARG A 646 -30.98 -18.90 -6.29
N CYS A 647 -32.20 -18.43 -6.59
CA CYS A 647 -33.08 -19.03 -7.59
C CYS A 647 -33.29 -20.55 -7.47
N GLY A 648 -33.27 -21.12 -6.27
CA GLY A 648 -33.38 -22.58 -6.03
C GLY A 648 -32.06 -23.35 -6.07
N VAL A 649 -30.94 -22.71 -6.40
CA VAL A 649 -29.58 -23.25 -6.31
C VAL A 649 -29.02 -22.98 -4.91
N ALA A 650 -28.48 -24.01 -4.27
CA ALA A 650 -27.85 -23.90 -2.95
C ALA A 650 -26.63 -22.95 -2.99
N ALA A 651 -26.28 -22.35 -1.85
CA ALA A 651 -25.01 -21.64 -1.69
C ALA A 651 -23.84 -22.60 -1.95
N LEU A 652 -22.83 -22.16 -2.70
CA LEU A 652 -21.63 -22.95 -3.01
C LEU A 652 -21.92 -24.30 -3.69
N GLY A 653 -23.01 -24.38 -4.45
CA GLY A 653 -23.48 -25.61 -5.11
C GLY A 653 -23.95 -25.37 -6.54
N ALA A 654 -24.38 -26.44 -7.21
CA ALA A 654 -24.92 -26.37 -8.54
C ALA A 654 -26.06 -27.37 -8.75
N CYS A 655 -27.03 -27.03 -9.59
CA CYS A 655 -28.10 -27.96 -9.97
C CYS A 655 -28.61 -27.65 -11.37
N LEU A 656 -29.42 -28.56 -11.93
CA LEU A 656 -30.17 -28.28 -13.16
C LEU A 656 -30.95 -26.98 -13.00
N ARG A 657 -30.92 -26.15 -14.04
CA ARG A 657 -31.65 -24.88 -14.10
C ARG A 657 -33.09 -25.08 -13.62
N PRO A 658 -33.49 -24.45 -12.50
CA PRO A 658 -34.86 -24.57 -12.01
C PRO A 658 -35.86 -24.00 -13.03
N GLU A 659 -37.07 -24.58 -13.11
CA GLU A 659 -38.11 -24.14 -14.05
C GLU A 659 -38.56 -22.70 -13.78
N THR A 660 -38.33 -21.84 -14.79
CA THR A 660 -38.79 -20.45 -14.98
C THR A 660 -38.78 -19.49 -13.78
N VAL A 661 -37.78 -18.60 -13.76
CA VAL A 661 -37.93 -17.28 -13.16
C VAL A 661 -39.02 -16.51 -13.94
N PRO A 662 -39.97 -15.82 -13.29
CA PRO A 662 -40.95 -15.00 -13.99
C PRO A 662 -40.24 -13.99 -14.92
N PRO A 663 -40.75 -13.75 -16.14
CA PRO A 663 -40.15 -12.75 -17.02
C PRO A 663 -40.23 -11.37 -16.37
N ALA A 664 -39.18 -10.56 -16.52
CA ALA A 664 -39.23 -9.15 -16.12
C ALA A 664 -40.31 -8.41 -16.92
N THR A 665 -41.01 -7.50 -16.25
CA THR A 665 -42.10 -6.73 -16.88
C THR A 665 -41.49 -5.59 -17.69
N PRO A 666 -41.86 -5.42 -18.97
CA PRO A 666 -41.34 -4.32 -19.78
C PRO A 666 -41.80 -2.95 -19.24
N PRO A 667 -41.01 -1.88 -19.45
CA PRO A 667 -41.39 -0.54 -19.03
C PRO A 667 -42.70 -0.12 -19.70
N ARG A 668 -43.59 0.50 -18.92
CA ARG A 668 -44.86 1.07 -19.43
C ARG A 668 -44.77 2.59 -19.56
N PRO A 669 -45.38 3.23 -20.57
CA PRO A 669 -45.47 4.68 -20.64
C PRO A 669 -46.21 5.27 -19.42
N ASP A 670 -45.77 6.44 -18.96
CA ASP A 670 -46.43 7.23 -17.92
C ASP A 670 -46.21 8.73 -18.20
N GLY A 671 -47.21 9.38 -18.79
CA GLY A 671 -47.03 10.72 -19.34
C GLY A 671 -45.98 10.75 -20.46
N ASP A 672 -44.94 11.57 -20.28
CA ASP A 672 -43.75 11.66 -21.12
C ASP A 672 -42.59 10.77 -20.63
N GLY A 673 -42.77 10.07 -19.49
CA GLY A 673 -41.82 9.14 -18.90
C GLY A 673 -42.15 7.67 -19.08
N LEU A 674 -41.43 6.83 -18.32
CA LEU A 674 -41.53 5.37 -18.33
C LEU A 674 -41.56 4.83 -16.89
N VAL A 675 -42.28 3.73 -16.67
CA VAL A 675 -42.39 3.09 -15.37
C VAL A 675 -41.93 1.64 -15.44
N LEU A 676 -41.01 1.27 -14.55
CA LEU A 676 -40.63 -0.11 -14.23
C LEU A 676 -41.43 -0.54 -13.00
N ASP A 677 -42.26 -1.58 -13.12
CA ASP A 677 -43.07 -2.11 -12.01
C ASP A 677 -43.03 -3.64 -12.05
N ASN A 678 -42.56 -4.26 -10.98
CA ASN A 678 -42.49 -5.72 -10.86
C ASN A 678 -43.39 -6.29 -9.75
N GLY A 679 -44.29 -5.46 -9.20
CA GLY A 679 -45.19 -5.82 -8.10
C GLY A 679 -44.57 -5.75 -6.69
N LEU A 680 -43.25 -5.55 -6.56
CA LEU A 680 -42.58 -5.27 -5.28
C LEU A 680 -42.15 -3.81 -5.18
N VAL A 681 -41.63 -3.28 -6.28
CA VAL A 681 -41.15 -1.90 -6.40
C VAL A 681 -41.69 -1.29 -7.68
N ARG A 682 -42.02 -0.01 -7.63
CA ARG A 682 -42.35 0.81 -8.79
C ARG A 682 -41.35 1.96 -8.92
N ILE A 683 -40.66 2.04 -10.06
CA ILE A 683 -39.72 3.10 -10.41
C ILE A 683 -40.31 3.94 -11.54
N VAL A 684 -40.41 5.25 -11.35
CA VAL A 684 -40.84 6.20 -12.38
C VAL A 684 -39.62 6.96 -12.89
N VAL A 685 -39.39 6.90 -14.21
CA VAL A 685 -38.32 7.60 -14.92
C VAL A 685 -38.96 8.66 -15.81
N ASP A 686 -38.57 9.92 -15.66
CA ASP A 686 -39.11 11.02 -16.47
C ASP A 686 -38.51 11.11 -17.88
N ALA A 687 -38.96 12.10 -18.67
CA ALA A 687 -38.46 12.35 -20.02
C ALA A 687 -36.97 12.79 -20.07
N ASP A 688 -36.44 13.27 -18.94
CA ASP A 688 -35.04 13.63 -18.74
C ASP A 688 -34.20 12.44 -18.25
N GLY A 689 -34.81 11.27 -18.03
CA GLY A 689 -34.13 10.04 -17.63
C GLY A 689 -33.74 10.01 -16.15
N LEU A 690 -34.35 10.87 -15.34
CA LEU A 690 -34.17 10.95 -13.90
C LEU A 690 -35.24 10.13 -13.19
N ILE A 691 -34.91 9.55 -12.04
CA ILE A 691 -35.88 8.79 -11.26
C ILE A 691 -36.65 9.76 -10.38
N THR A 692 -37.95 9.90 -10.62
CA THR A 692 -38.82 10.83 -9.89
C THR A 692 -39.61 10.15 -8.77
N SER A 693 -39.70 8.82 -8.78
CA SER A 693 -40.30 8.03 -7.71
C SER A 693 -39.66 6.64 -7.66
N THR A 694 -39.39 6.17 -6.44
CA THR A 694 -38.93 4.83 -6.10
C THR A 694 -39.85 4.28 -5.00
N TYR A 695 -40.99 3.74 -5.39
CA TYR A 695 -42.03 3.33 -4.46
C TYR A 695 -41.88 1.87 -4.04
N ASP A 696 -41.77 1.62 -2.73
CA ASP A 696 -41.83 0.30 -2.13
C ASP A 696 -43.30 -0.10 -1.93
N LEU A 697 -43.79 -1.01 -2.78
CA LEU A 697 -45.18 -1.49 -2.72
C LEU A 697 -45.42 -2.41 -1.52
N THR A 698 -44.36 -2.96 -0.92
CA THR A 698 -44.46 -3.87 0.22
C THR A 698 -44.59 -3.13 1.54
N ALA A 699 -43.96 -1.95 1.63
CA ALA A 699 -44.02 -1.06 2.79
C ALA A 699 -45.02 0.10 2.62
N ASP A 700 -45.62 0.26 1.44
CA ASP A 700 -46.46 1.40 1.06
C ASP A 700 -45.73 2.75 1.31
N ARG A 701 -44.48 2.84 0.83
CA ARG A 701 -43.55 3.93 1.16
C ARG A 701 -42.80 4.43 -0.07
N GLU A 702 -42.69 5.75 -0.20
CA GLU A 702 -41.77 6.38 -1.16
C GLU A 702 -40.35 6.41 -0.57
N ALA A 703 -39.37 5.94 -1.35
CA ALA A 703 -37.97 5.92 -0.94
C ALA A 703 -37.26 7.25 -1.19
N LEU A 704 -37.64 8.00 -2.23
CA LEU A 704 -37.00 9.27 -2.57
C LEU A 704 -37.50 10.42 -1.69
N ALA A 705 -36.58 11.33 -1.37
CA ALA A 705 -36.93 12.57 -0.69
C ALA A 705 -37.99 13.37 -1.49
N PRO A 706 -39.00 13.99 -0.84
CA PRO A 706 -40.05 14.70 -1.56
C PRO A 706 -39.50 15.80 -2.49
N GLY A 707 -39.89 15.72 -3.77
CA GLY A 707 -39.47 16.66 -4.82
C GLY A 707 -38.02 16.50 -5.28
N ALA A 708 -37.29 15.51 -4.74
CA ALA A 708 -35.95 15.16 -5.22
C ALA A 708 -36.02 14.11 -6.34
N VAL A 709 -34.88 13.92 -7.01
CA VAL A 709 -34.72 12.92 -8.06
C VAL A 709 -33.54 12.01 -7.76
N GLY A 710 -33.68 10.71 -8.05
CA GLY A 710 -32.63 9.71 -7.94
C GLY A 710 -31.94 9.44 -9.28
N ASN A 711 -30.84 8.67 -9.23
CA ASN A 711 -29.96 8.43 -10.39
C ASN A 711 -29.47 9.75 -11.02
N LEU A 712 -29.26 10.77 -10.19
CA LEU A 712 -28.80 12.08 -10.65
C LEU A 712 -27.28 12.08 -10.79
N LEU A 713 -26.80 12.15 -12.03
CA LEU A 713 -25.38 12.29 -12.31
C LEU A 713 -24.92 13.73 -12.01
N GLN A 714 -23.85 13.85 -11.24
CA GLN A 714 -23.28 15.11 -10.77
C GLN A 714 -21.82 15.21 -11.19
N LEU A 715 -21.46 16.33 -11.81
CA LEU A 715 -20.09 16.64 -12.22
C LEU A 715 -19.49 17.70 -11.31
N HIS A 716 -18.40 17.35 -10.65
CA HIS A 716 -17.66 18.22 -9.75
C HIS A 716 -16.37 18.74 -10.39
N GLN A 717 -15.88 19.88 -9.90
CA GLN A 717 -14.50 20.29 -10.17
C GLN A 717 -13.54 19.48 -9.30
N ASP A 718 -12.46 19.01 -9.89
CA ASP A 718 -11.51 18.12 -9.25
C ASP A 718 -10.08 18.56 -9.50
N PHE A 719 -9.63 19.48 -8.65
CA PHE A 719 -8.29 20.01 -8.64
C PHE A 719 -7.89 20.26 -7.18
N PRO A 720 -7.33 19.25 -6.49
CA PRO A 720 -6.93 19.37 -5.09
C PRO A 720 -5.72 20.30 -4.94
N ASN A 721 -5.39 20.67 -3.70
CA ASN A 721 -4.25 21.54 -3.42
C ASN A 721 -2.92 20.93 -3.85
N GLN A 722 -2.76 19.62 -3.70
CA GLN A 722 -1.60 18.81 -4.12
C GLN A 722 -2.06 17.40 -4.47
N TRP A 723 -1.20 16.65 -5.18
CA TRP A 723 -1.36 15.22 -5.46
C TRP A 723 -2.68 14.83 -6.13
N ASP A 724 -2.88 15.28 -7.38
CA ASP A 724 -4.13 15.12 -8.15
C ASP A 724 -4.80 13.76 -8.01
N ALA A 725 -4.10 12.65 -8.30
CA ALA A 725 -4.68 11.30 -8.23
C ALA A 725 -4.97 10.80 -6.80
N TRP A 726 -4.25 11.32 -5.79
CA TRP A 726 -4.41 10.92 -4.40
C TRP A 726 -5.55 11.65 -3.74
N ASP A 727 -5.62 12.96 -3.88
CA ASP A 727 -6.45 13.81 -3.01
C ASP A 727 -7.80 14.18 -3.62
N VAL A 728 -8.76 14.39 -2.72
CA VAL A 728 -9.98 15.16 -2.95
C VAL A 728 -10.09 16.08 -1.75
N ASP A 729 -10.10 17.38 -2.00
CA ASP A 729 -10.33 18.38 -0.98
C ASP A 729 -11.81 18.71 -0.84
N VAL A 730 -12.27 18.99 0.39
CA VAL A 730 -13.71 19.19 0.71
C VAL A 730 -14.40 20.24 -0.18
N PHE A 731 -13.67 21.22 -0.70
CA PHE A 731 -14.21 22.27 -1.56
C PHE A 731 -14.68 21.77 -2.94
N TYR A 732 -14.40 20.53 -3.34
CA TYR A 732 -14.97 19.92 -4.56
C TYR A 732 -16.52 19.97 -4.55
N ARG A 733 -17.11 19.98 -3.34
CA ARG A 733 -18.57 20.07 -3.12
C ARG A 733 -19.15 21.47 -3.38
N ASN A 734 -18.32 22.50 -3.42
CA ASN A 734 -18.80 23.89 -3.54
C ASN A 734 -19.30 24.21 -4.96
N THR A 735 -18.84 23.47 -5.97
CA THR A 735 -19.25 23.66 -7.37
C THR A 735 -19.67 22.32 -7.94
N VAL A 736 -20.99 22.15 -8.12
CA VAL A 736 -21.60 20.93 -8.65
C VAL A 736 -22.43 21.29 -9.87
N ARG A 737 -22.31 20.52 -10.94
CA ARG A 737 -23.18 20.60 -12.11
C ARG A 737 -24.01 19.32 -12.21
N ASP A 738 -25.31 19.46 -12.02
CA ASP A 738 -26.27 18.38 -12.26
C ASP A 738 -26.42 18.12 -13.77
N LEU A 739 -26.36 16.85 -14.17
CA LEU A 739 -26.49 16.40 -15.56
C LEU A 739 -27.93 15.93 -15.82
N THR A 740 -28.87 16.88 -15.87
CA THR A 740 -30.31 16.58 -15.97
C THR A 740 -30.81 16.34 -17.40
N ALA A 741 -30.23 17.01 -18.40
CA ALA A 741 -30.67 16.85 -19.79
C ALA A 741 -30.26 15.49 -20.36
N ALA A 742 -31.23 14.74 -20.91
CA ALA A 742 -30.97 13.53 -21.69
C ALA A 742 -31.01 13.82 -23.20
N GLU A 743 -30.14 13.17 -23.96
CA GLU A 743 -30.24 13.11 -25.43
C GLU A 743 -31.39 12.17 -25.83
N SER A 744 -31.56 11.07 -25.11
CA SER A 744 -32.67 10.14 -25.34
C SER A 744 -33.02 9.33 -24.10
N VAL A 745 -34.31 9.07 -23.91
CA VAL A 745 -34.86 8.12 -22.93
C VAL A 745 -35.76 7.15 -23.68
N THR A 746 -35.43 5.86 -23.64
CA THR A 746 -36.11 4.84 -24.47
C THR A 746 -36.32 3.54 -23.71
N ALA A 747 -37.46 2.89 -23.91
CA ALA A 747 -37.65 1.51 -23.48
C ALA A 747 -36.84 0.56 -24.38
N THR A 748 -36.07 -0.34 -23.78
CA THR A 748 -35.25 -1.35 -24.45
C THR A 748 -35.46 -2.71 -23.77
N GLY A 749 -36.21 -3.59 -24.43
CA GLY A 749 -36.59 -4.88 -23.85
C GLY A 749 -37.35 -4.70 -22.54
N THR A 750 -36.73 -5.08 -21.43
CA THR A 750 -37.28 -4.97 -20.06
C THR A 750 -36.62 -3.86 -19.22
N ALA A 751 -35.94 -2.92 -19.87
CA ALA A 751 -35.16 -1.87 -19.24
C ALA A 751 -35.44 -0.49 -19.86
N VAL A 752 -35.01 0.57 -19.18
CA VAL A 752 -35.01 1.95 -19.68
C VAL A 752 -33.57 2.35 -19.98
N ARG A 753 -33.30 2.79 -21.21
CA ARG A 753 -32.01 3.32 -21.64
C ARG A 753 -32.04 4.84 -21.68
N VAL A 754 -31.12 5.45 -20.94
CA VAL A 754 -30.92 6.88 -20.84
C VAL A 754 -29.55 7.22 -21.42
N VAL A 755 -29.50 8.17 -22.34
CA VAL A 755 -28.26 8.64 -22.95
C VAL A 755 -28.09 10.12 -22.64
N ARG A 756 -26.90 10.52 -22.20
CA ARG A 756 -26.52 11.90 -21.91
C ARG A 756 -25.22 12.25 -22.61
N VAL A 757 -25.13 13.50 -23.07
CA VAL A 757 -23.90 14.09 -23.62
C VAL A 757 -23.62 15.39 -22.88
N PHE A 758 -22.39 15.56 -22.40
CA PHE A 758 -21.96 16.75 -21.67
C PHE A 758 -20.46 16.96 -21.89
N GLY A 759 -20.03 18.22 -22.03
CA GLY A 759 -18.62 18.50 -22.30
C GLY A 759 -18.15 17.76 -23.56
N ALA A 760 -17.11 16.96 -23.43
CA ALA A 760 -16.59 16.07 -24.48
C ALA A 760 -16.99 14.60 -24.27
N SER A 761 -17.83 14.31 -23.28
CA SER A 761 -18.12 12.97 -22.78
C SER A 761 -19.57 12.54 -23.05
N ARG A 762 -19.78 11.21 -23.07
CA ARG A 762 -21.08 10.58 -23.28
C ARG A 762 -21.32 9.51 -22.23
N ILE A 763 -22.51 9.49 -21.64
CA ILE A 763 -22.93 8.45 -20.69
C ILE A 763 -24.18 7.76 -21.22
N GLU A 764 -24.18 6.43 -21.18
CA GLU A 764 -25.32 5.57 -21.45
C GLU A 764 -25.63 4.73 -20.20
N GLN A 765 -26.85 4.86 -19.68
CA GLN A 765 -27.32 4.08 -18.52
C GLN A 765 -28.49 3.20 -18.93
N THR A 766 -28.43 1.92 -18.55
CA THR A 766 -29.52 0.96 -18.71
C THR A 766 -30.08 0.59 -17.33
N LEU A 767 -31.28 1.09 -17.04
CA LEU A 767 -32.00 0.88 -15.78
C LEU A 767 -32.92 -0.34 -15.93
N SER A 768 -32.72 -1.36 -15.10
CA SER A 768 -33.50 -2.59 -15.15
C SER A 768 -34.01 -3.01 -13.76
N LEU A 769 -35.23 -3.53 -13.72
CA LEU A 769 -35.87 -4.02 -12.50
C LEU A 769 -36.23 -5.50 -12.69
N PRO A 770 -35.39 -6.44 -12.23
CA PRO A 770 -35.64 -7.88 -12.38
C PRO A 770 -36.93 -8.31 -11.67
N ALA A 771 -37.60 -9.35 -12.19
CA ALA A 771 -38.77 -9.92 -11.53
C ALA A 771 -38.40 -10.50 -10.15
N GLY A 772 -39.27 -10.28 -9.16
CA GLY A 772 -39.06 -10.79 -7.79
C GLY A 772 -37.89 -10.16 -7.03
N SER A 773 -37.32 -9.05 -7.54
CA SER A 773 -36.24 -8.31 -6.91
C SER A 773 -36.71 -6.94 -6.42
N ARG A 774 -36.14 -6.44 -5.31
CA ARG A 774 -36.29 -5.03 -4.86
C ARG A 774 -35.11 -4.16 -5.30
N THR A 775 -34.25 -4.69 -6.17
CA THR A 775 -33.02 -4.03 -6.61
C THR A 775 -33.23 -3.41 -7.99
N LEU A 776 -33.12 -2.09 -8.09
CA LEU A 776 -32.99 -1.39 -9.36
C LEU A 776 -31.53 -1.42 -9.80
N VAL A 777 -31.23 -2.12 -10.89
CA VAL A 777 -29.87 -2.25 -11.44
C VAL A 777 -29.63 -1.20 -12.52
N VAL A 778 -28.49 -0.52 -12.46
CA VAL A 778 -28.04 0.48 -13.42
C VAL A 778 -26.70 0.06 -14.02
N ASP A 779 -26.72 -0.40 -15.27
CA ASP A 779 -25.51 -0.63 -16.07
C ASP A 779 -25.14 0.68 -16.76
N THR A 780 -23.92 1.17 -16.53
CA THR A 780 -23.46 2.47 -17.02
C THR A 780 -22.23 2.29 -17.90
N VAL A 781 -22.31 2.76 -19.15
CA VAL A 781 -21.20 2.90 -20.08
C VAL A 781 -20.87 4.38 -20.21
N VAL A 782 -19.62 4.75 -19.95
CA VAL A 782 -19.14 6.13 -20.02
C VAL A 782 -18.02 6.21 -21.04
N ASP A 783 -18.17 7.05 -22.07
CA ASP A 783 -17.07 7.52 -22.89
C ASP A 783 -16.55 8.83 -22.30
N TRP A 784 -15.45 8.74 -21.54
CA TRP A 784 -14.97 9.77 -20.63
C TRP A 784 -13.78 10.54 -21.23
N HIS A 785 -13.99 11.85 -21.44
CA HIS A 785 -13.01 12.77 -22.02
C HIS A 785 -12.93 14.10 -21.26
N GLU A 786 -13.45 14.15 -20.04
CA GLU A 786 -13.27 15.30 -19.17
C GLU A 786 -11.86 15.32 -18.55
N ARG A 787 -11.46 16.48 -18.01
CA ARG A 787 -10.19 16.69 -17.31
C ARG A 787 -10.44 17.47 -16.03
N GLU A 788 -9.77 17.10 -14.94
CA GLU A 788 -9.94 17.74 -13.63
C GLU A 788 -11.42 17.77 -13.21
N LYS A 789 -12.11 16.65 -13.48
CA LYS A 789 -13.52 16.40 -13.14
C LYS A 789 -13.68 15.13 -12.33
N PHE A 790 -14.69 15.15 -11.48
CA PHE A 790 -15.11 14.01 -10.67
C PHE A 790 -16.60 13.77 -10.89
N LEU A 791 -16.95 12.63 -11.46
CA LEU A 791 -18.32 12.18 -11.73
C LEU A 791 -18.85 11.35 -10.56
N LYS A 792 -20.04 11.71 -10.09
CA LYS A 792 -20.78 10.98 -9.05
C LYS A 792 -22.22 10.73 -9.47
N VAL A 793 -22.88 9.75 -8.84
CA VAL A 793 -24.34 9.56 -8.92
C VAL A 793 -24.97 9.71 -7.54
N ALA A 794 -26.06 10.45 -7.45
CA ALA A 794 -26.77 10.75 -6.21
C ALA A 794 -28.15 10.10 -6.11
N PHE A 795 -28.46 9.63 -4.91
CA PHE A 795 -29.76 9.13 -4.48
C PHE A 795 -30.20 9.83 -3.19
N PRO A 796 -31.01 10.90 -3.28
CA PRO A 796 -31.62 11.56 -2.12
C PRO A 796 -32.78 10.72 -1.58
N LEU A 797 -32.61 10.14 -0.39
CA LEU A 797 -33.57 9.22 0.22
C LEU A 797 -34.35 9.88 1.37
N ASP A 798 -35.65 9.57 1.47
CA ASP A 798 -36.50 10.02 2.58
C ASP A 798 -36.31 9.12 3.83
N VAL A 799 -35.10 9.17 4.37
CA VAL A 799 -34.67 8.36 5.51
C VAL A 799 -33.92 9.23 6.50
N ARG A 800 -34.34 9.19 7.77
CA ARG A 800 -33.59 9.76 8.88
C ARG A 800 -32.55 8.77 9.40
N ALA A 801 -31.45 8.64 8.68
CA ALA A 801 -30.34 7.78 9.10
C ALA A 801 -29.40 8.52 10.07
N ALA A 802 -29.17 7.95 11.26
CA ALA A 802 -28.17 8.47 12.20
C ALA A 802 -26.74 8.13 11.76
N HIS A 803 -26.58 6.98 11.12
CA HIS A 803 -25.33 6.45 10.58
C HIS A 803 -25.53 5.89 9.17
N SER A 804 -24.46 5.88 8.38
CA SER A 804 -24.32 5.01 7.23
C SER A 804 -23.54 3.76 7.62
N THR A 805 -23.99 2.59 7.18
CA THR A 805 -23.35 1.30 7.43
C THR A 805 -22.66 0.82 6.15
N ALA A 806 -21.34 0.73 6.15
CA ALA A 806 -20.53 0.41 4.98
C ALA A 806 -19.80 -0.92 5.15
N GLU A 807 -19.79 -1.73 4.09
CA GLU A 807 -19.02 -2.97 4.08
C GLU A 807 -17.52 -2.70 4.14
N ILE A 808 -16.83 -3.49 4.98
CA ILE A 808 -15.37 -3.60 5.04
C ILE A 808 -14.99 -5.09 4.97
N PRO A 809 -13.70 -5.45 4.82
CA PRO A 809 -13.27 -6.84 4.97
C PRO A 809 -13.85 -7.53 6.20
N PHE A 810 -14.53 -8.67 6.01
CA PHE A 810 -15.14 -9.51 7.05
C PHE A 810 -16.15 -8.80 7.99
N GLY A 811 -16.81 -7.73 7.55
CA GLY A 811 -17.82 -7.06 8.38
C GLY A 811 -18.33 -5.75 7.81
N HIS A 812 -18.77 -4.87 8.70
CA HIS A 812 -19.20 -3.52 8.34
C HIS A 812 -18.90 -2.54 9.47
N VAL A 813 -18.80 -1.26 9.14
CA VAL A 813 -18.62 -0.16 10.10
C VAL A 813 -19.74 0.87 9.96
N GLU A 814 -20.09 1.51 11.07
CA GLU A 814 -21.04 2.62 11.10
C GLU A 814 -20.30 3.96 11.14
N ARG A 815 -20.70 4.89 10.29
CA ARG A 815 -20.16 6.26 10.26
C ARG A 815 -21.31 7.26 10.46
N PRO A 816 -21.16 8.29 11.31
CA PRO A 816 -22.18 9.32 11.48
C PRO A 816 -22.52 10.01 10.16
N THR A 817 -23.81 10.25 9.91
CA THR A 817 -24.27 11.03 8.74
C THR A 817 -24.25 12.54 8.97
N HIS A 818 -24.03 12.96 10.22
CA HIS A 818 -23.95 14.35 10.64
C HIS A 818 -22.49 14.79 10.84
N THR A 819 -22.25 16.10 10.89
CA THR A 819 -20.90 16.68 10.98
C THR A 819 -20.70 17.49 12.26
N ASN A 820 -20.86 16.86 13.43
CA ASN A 820 -20.83 17.56 14.73
C ASN A 820 -19.41 17.92 15.18
N THR A 821 -18.45 17.04 14.91
CA THR A 821 -17.04 17.22 15.26
C THR A 821 -16.18 17.35 14.01
N SER A 822 -14.94 17.83 14.18
CA SER A 822 -13.95 17.83 13.11
C SER A 822 -13.63 16.43 12.59
N TRP A 823 -13.77 15.39 13.41
CA TRP A 823 -13.58 13.99 13.03
C TRP A 823 -14.73 13.45 12.17
N ASP A 824 -15.93 13.99 12.33
CA ASP A 824 -17.09 13.66 11.50
C ASP A 824 -17.00 14.41 10.17
N ALA A 825 -16.70 15.71 10.23
CA ALA A 825 -16.51 16.56 9.05
C ALA A 825 -15.40 16.05 8.11
N ALA A 826 -14.36 15.42 8.67
CA ALA A 826 -13.26 14.85 7.89
C ALA A 826 -13.67 13.62 7.05
N LYS A 827 -14.79 12.95 7.36
CA LYS A 827 -15.29 11.74 6.67
C LYS A 827 -16.24 12.08 5.51
N PHE A 828 -15.86 13.06 4.70
CA PHE A 828 -16.68 13.51 3.57
C PHE A 828 -16.54 12.64 2.31
N GLU A 829 -15.54 11.77 2.27
CA GLU A 829 -15.38 10.73 1.26
C GLU A 829 -14.86 9.49 2.00
N THR A 830 -15.55 8.35 1.86
CA THR A 830 -15.28 7.14 2.65
C THR A 830 -15.29 5.90 1.79
N CYS A 831 -14.53 4.90 2.20
CA CYS A 831 -14.55 3.59 1.54
C CYS A 831 -15.77 2.78 1.99
N ALA A 832 -16.45 2.16 1.02
CA ALA A 832 -17.32 1.02 1.22
C ALA A 832 -17.04 -0.01 0.12
N HIS A 833 -16.99 -1.29 0.47
CA HIS A 833 -16.70 -2.37 -0.49
C HIS A 833 -17.83 -2.57 -1.49
N ARG A 834 -18.71 -3.55 -1.27
CA ARG A 834 -19.78 -3.88 -2.22
C ARG A 834 -21.07 -3.16 -1.92
N PHE A 835 -21.26 -2.66 -0.69
CA PHE A 835 -22.47 -1.96 -0.30
C PHE A 835 -22.24 -0.83 0.72
N LEU A 836 -23.12 0.18 0.64
CA LEU A 836 -23.38 1.16 1.70
C LEU A 836 -24.89 1.22 1.95
N HIS A 837 -25.29 1.08 3.21
CA HIS A 837 -26.68 1.08 3.67
C HIS A 837 -26.99 2.31 4.53
N VAL A 838 -28.18 2.86 4.39
CA VAL A 838 -28.76 3.89 5.28
C VAL A 838 -30.19 3.48 5.64
N GLY A 839 -30.57 3.61 6.90
CA GLY A 839 -31.88 3.13 7.35
C GLY A 839 -32.35 3.70 8.68
N GLU A 840 -33.63 3.46 8.92
CA GLU A 840 -34.38 3.58 10.16
C GLU A 840 -34.61 2.17 10.75
N PRO A 841 -35.12 2.02 11.98
CA PRO A 841 -35.31 0.70 12.60
C PRO A 841 -36.17 -0.30 11.80
N ASP A 842 -37.11 0.18 10.98
CA ASP A 842 -38.10 -0.62 10.26
C ASP A 842 -37.98 -0.55 8.73
N TRP A 843 -37.11 0.32 8.18
CA TRP A 843 -36.93 0.47 6.74
C TRP A 843 -35.56 1.06 6.40
N GLY A 844 -34.95 0.59 5.31
CA GLY A 844 -33.68 1.12 4.82
C GLY A 844 -33.51 0.94 3.31
N ALA A 845 -32.43 1.49 2.79
CA ALA A 845 -32.00 1.28 1.42
C ALA A 845 -30.47 1.13 1.37
N ALA A 846 -30.00 0.38 0.38
CA ALA A 846 -28.57 0.18 0.16
C ALA A 846 -28.19 0.46 -1.29
N LEU A 847 -27.03 1.08 -1.46
CA LEU A 847 -26.38 1.19 -2.76
C LEU A 847 -25.33 0.08 -2.85
N VAL A 848 -25.47 -0.79 -3.84
CA VAL A 848 -24.53 -1.88 -4.13
C VAL A 848 -23.79 -1.61 -5.43
N ASN A 849 -22.56 -2.09 -5.56
CA ASN A 849 -21.73 -1.82 -6.73
C ASN A 849 -20.82 -3.00 -7.11
N ASP A 850 -20.33 -2.99 -8.35
CA ASP A 850 -19.42 -4.02 -8.87
C ASP A 850 -17.94 -3.67 -8.69
N SER A 851 -17.56 -2.40 -8.54
CA SER A 851 -16.14 -1.99 -8.59
C SER A 851 -15.81 -0.59 -8.04
N SER A 852 -16.79 0.14 -7.51
CA SER A 852 -16.60 1.50 -7.00
C SER A 852 -16.47 1.50 -5.47
N TYR A 853 -15.44 2.17 -4.94
CA TYR A 853 -15.15 2.14 -3.50
C TYR A 853 -15.46 3.47 -2.79
N GLY A 854 -15.38 4.60 -3.50
CA GLY A 854 -15.62 5.94 -2.95
C GLY A 854 -17.09 6.27 -2.79
N HIS A 855 -17.48 6.73 -1.59
CA HIS A 855 -18.84 7.14 -1.27
C HIS A 855 -18.84 8.43 -0.46
N ASP A 856 -19.85 9.27 -0.69
CA ASP A 856 -20.20 10.36 0.22
C ASP A 856 -21.65 10.27 0.70
N VAL A 857 -21.87 10.61 1.96
CA VAL A 857 -23.19 10.64 2.59
C VAL A 857 -23.40 12.02 3.19
N THR A 858 -24.56 12.61 2.90
CA THR A 858 -24.96 13.93 3.42
C THR A 858 -26.37 13.84 3.98
N ARG A 859 -26.67 14.70 4.95
CA ARG A 859 -27.95 14.75 5.63
C ARG A 859 -28.50 16.17 5.56
N ASP A 860 -29.76 16.29 5.19
CA ASP A 860 -30.48 17.57 5.10
C ASP A 860 -31.73 17.56 5.98
N VAL A 861 -32.15 18.75 6.41
CA VAL A 861 -33.38 18.98 7.17
C VAL A 861 -34.33 19.79 6.32
N ARG A 862 -35.51 19.22 6.04
CA ARG A 862 -36.57 19.85 5.28
C ARG A 862 -37.23 20.98 6.09
N PRO A 863 -37.88 21.96 5.45
CA PRO A 863 -38.59 23.04 6.15
C PRO A 863 -39.69 22.58 7.11
N ASP A 864 -40.26 21.39 6.89
CA ASP A 864 -41.29 20.77 7.74
C ASP A 864 -40.71 20.00 8.95
N GLY A 865 -39.38 19.99 9.11
CA GLY A 865 -38.67 19.25 10.15
C GLY A 865 -38.35 17.79 9.79
N GLY A 866 -38.78 17.31 8.61
CA GLY A 866 -38.36 16.03 8.07
C GLY A 866 -36.86 16.00 7.80
N THR A 867 -36.26 14.80 7.80
CA THR A 867 -34.83 14.63 7.53
C THR A 867 -34.65 13.69 6.35
N THR A 868 -33.73 14.03 5.46
CA THR A 868 -33.38 13.21 4.29
C THR A 868 -31.89 12.86 4.34
N THR A 869 -31.54 11.72 3.76
CA THR A 869 -30.15 11.27 3.62
C THR A 869 -29.84 11.09 2.15
N THR A 870 -28.85 11.82 1.63
CA THR A 870 -28.37 11.63 0.27
C THR A 870 -27.13 10.76 0.28
N VAL A 871 -27.21 9.61 -0.39
CA VAL A 871 -26.08 8.72 -0.65
C VAL A 871 -25.57 8.99 -2.06
N ARG A 872 -24.25 9.15 -2.21
CA ARG A 872 -23.59 9.29 -3.52
C ARG A 872 -22.49 8.27 -3.69
N LEU A 873 -22.41 7.73 -4.91
CA LEU A 873 -21.32 6.87 -5.36
C LEU A 873 -20.39 7.64 -6.29
N SER A 874 -19.10 7.54 -6.01
CA SER A 874 -18.01 8.11 -6.80
C SER A 874 -17.68 7.18 -7.97
N LEU A 875 -17.89 7.64 -9.21
CA LEU A 875 -17.83 6.79 -10.40
C LEU A 875 -16.49 6.90 -11.14
N LEU A 876 -16.10 8.11 -11.53
CA LEU A 876 -14.90 8.36 -12.34
C LEU A 876 -14.23 9.68 -11.95
N ARG A 877 -12.91 9.73 -12.08
CA ARG A 877 -12.09 10.93 -11.93
C ARG A 877 -11.25 11.18 -13.18
N ALA A 878 -10.67 12.37 -13.28
CA ALA A 878 -9.79 12.75 -14.39
C ALA A 878 -8.61 13.58 -13.88
N ALA A 879 -7.91 13.07 -12.87
CA ALA A 879 -6.67 13.66 -12.38
C ALA A 879 -5.59 13.65 -13.48
N ARG A 880 -4.56 14.48 -13.34
CA ARG A 880 -3.53 14.65 -14.38
C ARG A 880 -2.11 14.37 -13.92
N PHE A 881 -1.94 14.00 -12.66
CA PHE A 881 -0.68 13.55 -12.11
C PHE A 881 -0.93 12.35 -11.19
N PRO A 882 -0.11 11.28 -11.28
CA PRO A 882 1.10 11.16 -12.11
C PRO A 882 0.83 10.63 -13.51
N ASP A 883 -0.41 10.23 -13.80
CA ASP A 883 -0.89 9.86 -15.13
C ASP A 883 -1.67 11.04 -15.76
N PRO A 884 -1.16 11.67 -16.82
CA PRO A 884 -1.83 12.81 -17.46
C PRO A 884 -3.11 12.43 -18.20
N ASP A 885 -3.30 11.15 -18.51
CA ASP A 885 -4.44 10.60 -19.24
C ASP A 885 -5.23 9.61 -18.36
N GLN A 886 -5.19 9.78 -17.03
CA GLN A 886 -5.93 8.96 -16.08
C GLN A 886 -7.40 8.82 -16.49
N ASP A 887 -7.87 7.57 -16.51
CA ASP A 887 -9.25 7.17 -16.78
C ASP A 887 -9.82 7.74 -18.10
N GLN A 888 -9.00 8.16 -19.07
CA GLN A 888 -9.51 8.58 -20.38
C GLN A 888 -10.03 7.38 -21.18
N GLY A 889 -11.14 7.56 -21.90
CA GLY A 889 -11.72 6.55 -22.79
C GLY A 889 -12.99 5.90 -22.25
N THR A 890 -13.27 4.67 -22.70
CA THR A 890 -14.55 4.00 -22.42
C THR A 890 -14.48 3.12 -21.17
N HIS A 891 -15.41 3.34 -20.26
CA HIS A 891 -15.60 2.60 -19.01
C HIS A 891 -16.97 1.94 -18.97
N ARG A 892 -17.05 0.79 -18.30
CA ARG A 892 -18.33 0.16 -17.95
C ARG A 892 -18.33 -0.16 -16.47
N LEU A 893 -19.37 0.27 -15.77
CA LEU A 893 -19.56 0.03 -14.35
C LEU A 893 -21.03 -0.24 -14.06
N ALA A 894 -21.31 -1.06 -13.06
CA ALA A 894 -22.66 -1.36 -12.62
C ALA A 894 -22.84 -1.02 -11.14
N TYR A 895 -23.99 -0.44 -10.81
CA TYR A 895 -24.44 -0.24 -9.44
C TYR A 895 -25.94 -0.47 -9.35
N ALA A 896 -26.45 -0.63 -8.14
CA ALA A 896 -27.86 -0.86 -7.94
C ALA A 896 -28.37 -0.25 -6.64
N LEU A 897 -29.62 0.23 -6.66
CA LEU A 897 -30.33 0.69 -5.48
C LEU A 897 -31.25 -0.42 -4.99
N LEU A 898 -30.95 -0.96 -3.81
CA LEU A 898 -31.75 -1.97 -3.12
C LEU A 898 -32.70 -1.28 -2.12
N ILE A 899 -33.99 -1.55 -2.26
CA ILE A 899 -35.07 -0.81 -1.59
C ILE A 899 -35.71 -1.65 -0.49
N GLY A 900 -36.00 -1.02 0.66
CA GLY A 900 -36.61 -1.68 1.82
C GLY A 900 -35.71 -2.72 2.49
N ALA A 901 -34.39 -2.55 2.40
CA ALA A 901 -33.41 -3.53 2.85
C ALA A 901 -32.73 -3.16 4.16
N ASP A 902 -32.38 -4.17 4.93
CA ASP A 902 -31.44 -4.04 6.06
C ASP A 902 -29.98 -4.32 5.62
N VAL A 903 -29.06 -4.31 6.57
CA VAL A 903 -27.63 -4.60 6.32
C VAL A 903 -27.39 -6.04 5.86
N THR A 904 -28.22 -7.00 6.27
CA THR A 904 -28.12 -8.40 5.85
C THR A 904 -28.54 -8.58 4.40
N ASP A 905 -29.64 -7.93 3.99
CA ASP A 905 -30.09 -7.84 2.62
C ASP A 905 -29.02 -7.16 1.74
N ALA A 906 -28.45 -6.04 2.19
CA ALA A 906 -27.40 -5.31 1.48
C ALA A 906 -26.15 -6.17 1.22
N ARG A 907 -25.68 -6.92 2.24
CA ARG A 907 -24.56 -7.87 2.10
C ARG A 907 -24.88 -8.98 1.11
N ARG A 908 -26.06 -9.60 1.24
CA ARG A 908 -26.50 -10.68 0.35
C ARG A 908 -26.52 -10.21 -1.10
N GLU A 909 -27.05 -9.02 -1.34
CA GLU A 909 -27.09 -8.43 -2.67
C GLU A 909 -25.70 -8.02 -3.17
N GLY A 910 -24.83 -7.48 -2.30
CA GLY A 910 -23.43 -7.22 -2.63
C GLY A 910 -22.68 -8.46 -3.14
N TYR A 911 -22.83 -9.62 -2.47
CA TYR A 911 -22.30 -10.89 -2.98
C TYR A 911 -22.94 -11.29 -4.31
N ARG A 912 -24.27 -11.21 -4.44
CA ARG A 912 -24.98 -11.59 -5.68
C ARG A 912 -24.60 -10.75 -6.90
N PHE A 913 -24.31 -9.47 -6.66
CA PHE A 913 -23.91 -8.52 -7.69
C PHE A 913 -22.49 -8.81 -8.21
N ASN A 914 -21.61 -9.31 -7.34
CA ASN A 914 -20.20 -9.55 -7.65
C ASN A 914 -19.85 -11.03 -7.97
N LEU A 915 -20.73 -11.99 -7.61
CA LEU A 915 -20.61 -13.43 -7.90
C LEU A 915 -21.80 -13.88 -8.75
N PRO A 916 -21.79 -13.60 -10.07
CA PRO A 916 -22.86 -14.02 -10.96
C PRO A 916 -22.92 -15.54 -11.10
N GLU A 917 -24.13 -16.08 -11.31
CA GLU A 917 -24.33 -17.50 -11.60
C GLU A 917 -23.64 -17.88 -12.93
N ARG A 918 -23.04 -19.07 -12.97
CA ARG A 918 -22.45 -19.63 -14.19
C ARG A 918 -23.30 -20.75 -14.73
N VAL A 919 -23.32 -20.89 -16.06
CA VAL A 919 -24.20 -21.83 -16.76
C VAL A 919 -23.38 -22.68 -17.71
N LEU A 920 -23.54 -24.00 -17.63
CA LEU A 920 -22.87 -24.95 -18.52
C LEU A 920 -23.84 -26.06 -18.97
N PRO A 921 -23.57 -26.73 -20.10
CA PRO A 921 -24.20 -28.01 -20.42
C PRO A 921 -23.86 -29.05 -19.34
N GLY A 922 -24.87 -29.76 -18.85
CA GLY A 922 -24.69 -30.71 -17.75
C GLY A 922 -26.00 -31.24 -17.20
N SER A 923 -25.91 -32.34 -16.46
CA SER A 923 -27.04 -33.07 -15.86
C SER A 923 -26.88 -33.35 -14.36
N ALA A 924 -25.69 -33.14 -13.81
CA ALA A 924 -25.40 -33.45 -12.41
C ALA A 924 -25.93 -32.37 -11.45
N THR A 925 -26.31 -32.79 -10.24
CA THR A 925 -26.47 -31.88 -9.09
C THR A 925 -25.20 -31.94 -8.26
N VAL A 926 -24.57 -30.79 -8.05
CA VAL A 926 -23.35 -30.64 -7.24
C VAL A 926 -23.76 -30.12 -5.87
N ALA A 927 -23.82 -31.03 -4.89
CA ALA A 927 -24.06 -30.65 -3.50
C ALA A 927 -22.86 -29.83 -2.97
N PRO A 928 -23.09 -28.79 -2.15
CA PRO A 928 -22.01 -28.02 -1.54
C PRO A 928 -21.03 -28.90 -0.75
N LEU A 929 -19.73 -28.58 -0.77
CA LEU A 929 -18.76 -29.24 0.12
C LEU A 929 -19.04 -28.92 1.58
N VAL A 930 -19.52 -27.70 1.84
CA VAL A 930 -19.95 -27.25 3.16
C VAL A 930 -21.19 -26.39 3.06
N SER A 931 -22.04 -26.43 4.09
CA SER A 931 -23.19 -25.56 4.24
C SER A 931 -23.32 -25.12 5.70
N VAL A 932 -23.92 -23.95 5.93
CA VAL A 932 -24.17 -23.40 7.27
C VAL A 932 -25.65 -23.05 7.40
N ASP A 933 -26.24 -23.34 8.55
CA ASP A 933 -27.68 -23.19 8.82
C ASP A 933 -28.08 -21.83 9.39
N HIS A 934 -27.16 -20.87 9.45
CA HIS A 934 -27.37 -19.57 10.07
C HIS A 934 -26.95 -18.42 9.14
N GLU A 935 -27.90 -17.54 8.80
CA GLU A 935 -27.73 -16.47 7.82
C GLU A 935 -26.66 -15.42 8.17
N GLY A 936 -26.42 -15.20 9.47
CA GLY A 936 -25.38 -14.30 9.95
C GLY A 936 -23.96 -14.86 9.85
N VAL A 937 -23.77 -16.14 9.53
CA VAL A 937 -22.46 -16.79 9.38
C VAL A 937 -22.18 -17.01 7.90
N ILE A 938 -21.14 -16.37 7.39
CA ILE A 938 -20.82 -16.34 5.96
C ILE A 938 -19.58 -17.18 5.70
N VAL A 939 -19.68 -18.14 4.78
CA VAL A 939 -18.52 -18.90 4.30
C VAL A 939 -17.77 -18.03 3.28
N GLU A 940 -16.55 -17.62 3.61
CA GLU A 940 -15.74 -16.74 2.75
C GLU A 940 -14.79 -17.52 1.83
N ALA A 941 -14.19 -18.61 2.31
CA ALA A 941 -13.28 -19.40 1.50
C ALA A 941 -13.50 -20.90 1.72
N VAL A 942 -13.42 -21.67 0.64
CA VAL A 942 -13.35 -23.13 0.64
C VAL A 942 -12.21 -23.53 -0.29
N LYS A 943 -11.16 -24.13 0.25
CA LYS A 943 -9.96 -24.54 -0.49
C LYS A 943 -9.38 -25.83 0.09
N LEU A 944 -8.39 -26.42 -0.57
CA LEU A 944 -7.58 -27.48 0.04
C LEU A 944 -6.40 -26.91 0.83
N ALA A 945 -5.97 -27.60 1.88
CA ALA A 945 -4.85 -27.20 2.74
C ALA A 945 -3.54 -27.06 1.97
N ASP A 946 -2.76 -26.04 2.30
CA ASP A 946 -1.55 -25.67 1.56
C ASP A 946 -0.40 -26.67 1.75
N ASP A 947 -0.44 -27.47 2.81
CA ASP A 947 0.46 -28.61 3.02
C ASP A 947 0.15 -29.82 2.11
N ARG A 948 -0.84 -29.66 1.22
CA ARG A 948 -1.30 -30.67 0.25
C ARG A 948 -1.80 -31.96 0.89
N SER A 949 -2.23 -31.93 2.15
CA SER A 949 -2.76 -33.13 2.82
C SER A 949 -4.08 -33.63 2.23
N GLY A 950 -4.76 -32.80 1.44
CA GLY A 950 -6.13 -33.05 0.96
C GLY A 950 -7.21 -32.63 1.97
N ASP A 951 -6.83 -32.06 3.13
CA ASP A 951 -7.80 -31.52 4.07
C ASP A 951 -8.48 -30.28 3.47
N VAL A 952 -9.74 -30.05 3.82
CA VAL A 952 -10.52 -28.91 3.35
C VAL A 952 -10.41 -27.77 4.37
N ILE A 953 -9.96 -26.61 3.92
CA ILE A 953 -9.93 -25.38 4.70
C ILE A 953 -11.20 -24.59 4.42
N VAL A 954 -11.91 -24.23 5.49
CA VAL A 954 -13.11 -23.40 5.43
C VAL A 954 -12.90 -22.17 6.31
N ARG A 955 -12.95 -20.99 5.69
CA ARG A 955 -12.94 -19.73 6.42
C ARG A 955 -14.34 -19.15 6.43
N LEU A 956 -14.80 -18.75 7.60
CA LEU A 956 -16.12 -18.17 7.81
C LEU A 956 -16.05 -16.98 8.78
N TYR A 957 -17.05 -16.11 8.74
CA TYR A 957 -17.15 -14.98 9.66
C TYR A 957 -18.59 -14.69 10.09
N GLU A 958 -18.76 -14.16 11.30
CA GLU A 958 -20.02 -13.57 11.74
C GLU A 958 -20.17 -12.16 11.14
N SER A 959 -21.30 -11.86 10.54
CA SER A 959 -21.45 -10.70 9.65
C SER A 959 -22.39 -9.61 10.16
N ARG A 960 -23.09 -9.84 11.28
CA ARG A 960 -24.14 -8.94 11.80
C ARG A 960 -23.71 -8.18 13.05
N GLY A 961 -22.53 -8.46 13.60
CA GLY A 961 -22.11 -7.91 14.89
C GLY A 961 -22.85 -8.55 16.07
N THR A 962 -23.29 -9.80 15.93
CA THR A 962 -24.07 -10.53 16.94
C THR A 962 -23.39 -11.82 17.39
N ARG A 963 -23.77 -12.37 18.55
CA ARG A 963 -23.40 -13.76 18.86
C ARG A 963 -24.22 -14.70 17.97
N ALA A 964 -23.55 -15.66 17.35
CA ALA A 964 -24.19 -16.64 16.48
C ALA A 964 -23.89 -18.07 16.96
N ALA A 965 -24.91 -18.92 16.93
CA ALA A 965 -24.75 -20.37 17.04
C ALA A 965 -25.21 -20.98 15.71
N ALA A 966 -24.33 -21.76 15.08
CA ALA A 966 -24.56 -22.31 13.76
C ALA A 966 -24.07 -23.77 13.69
N THR A 967 -24.55 -24.52 12.71
CA THR A 967 -24.04 -25.85 12.37
C THR A 967 -23.46 -25.80 10.96
N LEU A 968 -22.15 -26.05 10.85
CA LEU A 968 -21.50 -26.31 9.57
C LEU A 968 -21.67 -27.80 9.24
N ARG A 969 -22.29 -28.12 8.11
CA ARG A 969 -22.45 -29.50 7.63
C ARG A 969 -21.51 -29.77 6.48
N THR A 970 -20.90 -30.95 6.45
CA THR A 970 -19.99 -31.37 5.38
C THR A 970 -20.72 -32.21 4.33
N GLY A 971 -20.39 -31.99 3.06
CA GLY A 971 -20.86 -32.76 1.91
C GLY A 971 -20.05 -34.04 1.65
N PHE A 972 -19.20 -34.41 2.61
CA PHE A 972 -18.31 -35.57 2.63
C PHE A 972 -18.21 -36.13 4.07
N PRO A 973 -17.89 -37.43 4.25
CA PRO A 973 -17.63 -38.00 5.57
C PRO A 973 -16.51 -37.26 6.30
N LEU A 974 -16.78 -36.75 7.49
CA LEU A 974 -15.83 -35.98 8.29
C LEU A 974 -15.13 -36.89 9.31
N ALA A 975 -13.80 -36.94 9.26
CA ALA A 975 -12.98 -37.66 10.24
C ALA A 975 -12.66 -36.81 11.47
N SER A 976 -12.37 -35.53 11.27
CA SER A 976 -12.09 -34.58 12.36
C SER A 976 -12.21 -33.13 11.88
N ALA A 977 -12.54 -32.22 12.79
CA ALA A 977 -12.49 -30.78 12.55
C ALA A 977 -11.66 -30.07 13.63
N VAL A 978 -10.79 -29.15 13.21
CA VAL A 978 -9.99 -28.33 14.13
C VAL A 978 -9.98 -26.86 13.72
N VAL A 979 -9.92 -25.96 14.70
CA VAL A 979 -9.69 -24.53 14.46
C VAL A 979 -8.23 -24.26 14.13
N THR A 980 -7.99 -23.38 13.17
CA THR A 980 -6.65 -22.98 12.75
C THR A 980 -6.46 -21.47 12.72
N ASP A 981 -5.20 -21.04 12.78
CA ASP A 981 -4.78 -19.69 12.49
C ASP A 981 -4.78 -19.42 10.96
N LEU A 982 -4.40 -18.22 10.50
CA LEU A 982 -4.40 -17.93 9.05
C LEU A 982 -3.44 -18.83 8.27
N LEU A 983 -2.37 -19.32 8.91
CA LEU A 983 -1.34 -20.19 8.33
C LEU A 983 -1.73 -21.68 8.38
N GLU A 984 -2.96 -21.99 8.77
CA GLU A 984 -3.52 -23.34 8.85
C GLU A 984 -2.92 -24.20 9.99
N ARG A 985 -2.29 -23.56 10.98
CA ARG A 985 -1.77 -24.21 12.20
C ARG A 985 -2.88 -24.35 13.23
N THR A 986 -2.98 -25.51 13.87
CA THR A 986 -4.00 -25.76 14.90
C THR A 986 -3.89 -24.78 16.06
N VAL A 987 -5.04 -24.21 16.46
CA VAL A 987 -5.18 -23.34 17.63
C VAL A 987 -6.09 -24.01 18.64
N ASP A 988 -5.73 -23.91 19.93
CA ASP A 988 -6.58 -24.39 21.02
C ASP A 988 -7.75 -23.42 21.25
N ASP A 989 -8.86 -23.66 20.55
CA ASP A 989 -10.11 -22.91 20.69
C ASP A 989 -11.32 -23.85 20.79
N GLN A 990 -11.43 -24.50 21.96
CA GLN A 990 -12.54 -25.40 22.27
C GLN A 990 -13.88 -24.67 22.45
N ALA A 991 -13.88 -23.33 22.55
CA ALA A 991 -15.11 -22.57 22.78
C ALA A 991 -15.89 -22.31 21.47
N SER A 992 -15.17 -22.19 20.34
CA SER A 992 -15.77 -21.83 19.06
C SER A 992 -16.35 -23.02 18.28
N HIS A 993 -15.98 -24.27 18.60
CA HIS A 993 -16.41 -25.45 17.84
C HIS A 993 -16.62 -26.71 18.69
N GLU A 994 -17.56 -27.56 18.27
CA GLU A 994 -17.82 -28.89 18.82
C GLU A 994 -18.17 -29.84 17.65
N GLU A 995 -17.54 -31.01 17.57
CA GLU A 995 -17.89 -32.02 16.56
C GLU A 995 -19.31 -32.54 16.81
N ALA A 996 -20.10 -32.63 15.74
CA ALA A 996 -21.50 -33.09 15.79
C ALA A 996 -21.75 -34.12 14.68
N GLU A 997 -22.82 -34.90 14.80
CA GLU A 997 -23.18 -35.89 13.78
C GLU A 997 -23.38 -35.20 12.41
N GLY A 998 -22.51 -35.51 11.44
CA GLY A 998 -22.56 -34.94 10.09
C GLY A 998 -22.05 -33.50 9.94
N GLY A 999 -21.31 -32.96 10.94
CA GLY A 999 -20.79 -31.59 10.85
C GLY A 999 -20.07 -31.08 12.11
N VAL A 1000 -20.06 -29.75 12.26
CA VAL A 1000 -19.43 -29.03 13.36
C VAL A 1000 -20.39 -27.97 13.88
N ARG A 1001 -20.69 -27.99 15.17
CA ARG A 1001 -21.43 -26.93 15.84
C ARG A 1001 -20.47 -25.78 16.14
N LEU A 1002 -20.87 -24.56 15.81
CA LEU A 1002 -20.08 -23.35 15.90
C LEU A 1002 -20.72 -22.35 16.86
N THR A 1003 -19.89 -21.67 17.65
CA THR A 1003 -20.29 -20.52 18.47
C THR A 1003 -19.38 -19.35 18.14
N LEU A 1004 -19.92 -18.31 17.50
CA LEU A 1004 -19.18 -17.13 17.09
C LEU A 1004 -19.57 -15.90 17.91
N ARG A 1005 -18.56 -15.10 18.25
CA ARG A 1005 -18.70 -13.73 18.78
C ARG A 1005 -19.02 -12.76 17.62
N PRO A 1006 -19.53 -11.55 17.93
CA PRO A 1006 -19.70 -10.48 16.95
C PRO A 1006 -18.47 -10.31 16.05
N PHE A 1007 -18.66 -10.33 14.74
CA PHE A 1007 -17.59 -10.12 13.74
C PHE A 1007 -16.40 -11.10 13.82
N GLN A 1008 -16.54 -12.24 14.51
CA GLN A 1008 -15.45 -13.21 14.61
C GLN A 1008 -15.21 -13.89 13.25
N ILE A 1009 -13.94 -13.91 12.84
CA ILE A 1009 -13.40 -14.72 11.74
C ILE A 1009 -12.94 -16.05 12.36
N LEU A 1010 -13.34 -17.16 11.74
CA LEU A 1010 -12.98 -18.52 12.15
C LEU A 1010 -12.47 -19.30 10.94
N THR A 1011 -11.35 -20.00 11.11
CA THR A 1011 -10.82 -20.93 10.11
C THR A 1011 -10.91 -22.35 10.66
N LEU A 1012 -11.50 -23.25 9.88
CA LEU A 1012 -11.58 -24.67 10.20
C LEU A 1012 -10.78 -25.47 9.19
N ARG A 1013 -10.01 -26.42 9.68
CA ARG A 1013 -9.39 -27.49 8.90
C ARG A 1013 -10.20 -28.76 9.11
N LEU A 1014 -10.80 -29.25 8.03
CA LEU A 1014 -11.70 -30.40 8.01
C LEU A 1014 -10.99 -31.56 7.30
N ARG A 1015 -10.81 -32.68 8.00
CA ARG A 1015 -10.21 -33.89 7.41
C ARG A 1015 -11.31 -34.81 6.87
N PRO A 1016 -11.34 -35.09 5.55
CA PRO A 1016 -12.21 -36.13 5.00
C PRO A 1016 -11.84 -37.53 5.55
N ALA A 1017 -12.83 -38.42 5.69
CA ALA A 1017 -12.65 -39.78 6.23
C ALA A 1017 -12.21 -40.84 5.20
#